data_AF-A0A8J8ML58-F1
#
_entry.id   AF-A0A8J8ML58-F1
#
_cell.length_a   1.000
_cell.length_b   1.000
_cell.length_c   1.000
_cell.angle_alpha   90.00
_cell.angle_beta   90.00
_cell.angle_gamma   90.00
#
_symmetry.space_group_name_H-M   'P 1'
#
loop_
_entity.id
_entity.type
_entity.pdbx_description
1 polymer ?
#
loop_
_entity_poly.entity_id
_entity_poly.type
_entity_poly.pdbx_seq_one_letter_code
_entity_poly.pdbx_strand_id
1 'polypeptide(L)'
;MILLKKKWRGIIPLLLSIALMLSWTVLPSWAAATGIPGTPALTHDNWDKDGQYTITMNMWWGNNGTSWKLYENDVLIHSDDLLDNSPNAQTRSLSFTGKENGTYTYMCELINAFGTTTSAALAVEVNAGSGGSSDDPPAKPLISVLGDPYGGLDFDIKWHIHSGQVADSWELYERHGDTFQKIAGPENVDFTVYPQTASHKIEDKTYGVYHYKVKVFNEDTYTWSDEVSRVVGGASTISIDPTTIDKDKQALQFTQNQGTYTYSLRCASVANPSFTAVTNNSSIIDCSVNQTSLTVNGLKAGRASIKITETSSGEVRYVGVRVKTVGGQLPGMPDYLAIGSVGTNVTRDLDYVKDFQPGDKNKRMDIRYIYLNGEPDSWDRGVDGWQKWGKNIKGDRAITYIRENRKLGIIPFFVYYTICGANESYVTDLNNIQDDQYLGYYFNDLKFTLDTILREAGDDLVGMIFEPDFIGYMMQNSGLQPNQIFANTKLVYETAYGGEHAVGILDSAVDVDPETNEPFADNINGLVRCINYMVNKYNVDYGTTIYFGWQFNTWSNPYQGIPAKGLMHVTEDMGITQGRAFIRDRAIETANYYIAAGVKSFNADFMSIDKYGQDAVAREPFAATDPQDSTWFFNGDTWNNYLEYVKALHQTTSLPVVLWQMPVGHIERSQAMDPYDGGLFDELTNTESGGACYYEDSTTSFFFGDVFKPGAGNRWQWFKTNEGNDPLITHNGSDTITWGSHFTAARDAGVCAALFGAGVGKATHGNVSDITLATKPEDDHWFFVKTQRYYQNPVPLK
;
A
#
# COMPACT_ATOMS: atom_id res chain seq x y z
N MET A 1 33.04 49.22 -15.93
CA MET A 1 34.17 49.16 -16.89
C MET A 1 34.20 47.75 -17.46
N ILE A 2 33.82 47.48 -18.72
CA ILE A 2 34.31 47.98 -20.03
C ILE A 2 35.60 47.27 -20.48
N LEU A 3 35.46 46.57 -21.62
CA LEU A 3 36.44 46.04 -22.59
C LEU A 3 37.21 44.72 -22.32
N LEU A 4 37.03 43.80 -23.26
CA LEU A 4 37.74 42.53 -23.48
C LEU A 4 39.13 42.75 -24.13
N LYS A 5 40.01 41.72 -24.05
CA LYS A 5 40.68 41.11 -25.25
C LYS A 5 41.64 39.95 -24.94
N LYS A 6 41.43 38.80 -25.63
CA LYS A 6 42.46 37.78 -26.05
C LYS A 6 43.12 36.93 -24.93
N LYS A 7 43.59 35.68 -25.13
CA LYS A 7 43.53 34.70 -26.26
C LYS A 7 43.95 33.28 -25.78
N TRP A 8 43.50 32.22 -26.50
CA TRP A 8 44.20 30.93 -26.79
C TRP A 8 44.34 29.86 -25.68
N ARG A 9 44.35 28.53 -25.96
CA ARG A 9 43.95 27.72 -27.16
C ARG A 9 43.91 26.19 -26.86
N GLY A 10 43.09 25.41 -27.60
CA GLY A 10 43.13 23.93 -27.70
C GLY A 10 41.91 23.21 -27.06
N ILE A 11 41.40 22.06 -27.55
CA ILE A 11 41.84 21.16 -28.63
C ILE A 11 40.61 20.40 -29.24
N ILE A 12 40.49 20.41 -30.60
CA ILE A 12 40.03 19.34 -31.55
C ILE A 12 38.60 18.73 -31.40
N PRO A 13 37.83 18.38 -32.48
CA PRO A 13 37.91 18.66 -33.94
C PRO A 13 36.67 19.51 -34.41
N LEU A 14 36.09 19.50 -35.62
CA LEU A 14 36.33 18.84 -36.93
C LEU A 14 36.14 19.85 -38.12
N LEU A 15 35.59 19.42 -39.27
CA LEU A 15 35.77 20.04 -40.60
C LEU A 15 34.51 20.05 -41.50
N LEU A 16 34.50 20.97 -42.47
CA LEU A 16 33.56 21.08 -43.59
C LEU A 16 34.36 21.28 -44.90
N SER A 17 33.96 20.63 -46.00
CA SER A 17 34.57 20.74 -47.35
C SER A 17 33.72 19.97 -48.38
N ILE A 18 33.72 20.20 -49.70
CA ILE A 18 34.21 21.28 -50.58
C ILE A 18 33.31 21.23 -51.85
N ALA A 19 33.16 22.33 -52.60
CA ALA A 19 32.46 22.32 -53.89
C ALA A 19 33.44 22.37 -55.08
N LEU A 20 33.24 21.52 -56.10
CA LEU A 20 33.92 21.63 -57.40
C LEU A 20 33.10 20.94 -58.50
N MET A 21 33.20 21.44 -59.74
CA MET A 21 32.45 20.96 -60.90
C MET A 21 33.01 19.63 -61.45
N LEU A 22 32.14 18.78 -61.98
CA LEU A 22 32.48 17.80 -63.01
C LEU A 22 31.30 17.58 -63.97
N SER A 23 31.62 17.23 -65.22
CA SER A 23 30.71 17.21 -66.37
C SER A 23 29.92 15.91 -66.51
N TRP A 24 28.88 15.92 -67.36
CA TRP A 24 28.05 14.76 -67.70
C TRP A 24 28.83 13.45 -67.91
N THR A 25 28.43 12.42 -67.18
CA THR A 25 28.15 11.11 -67.78
C THR A 25 26.72 10.73 -67.43
N VAL A 26 25.84 10.64 -68.43
CA VAL A 26 24.64 9.82 -68.31
C VAL A 26 25.12 8.38 -68.39
N LEU A 27 25.46 7.79 -67.25
CA LEU A 27 25.60 6.35 -67.17
C LEU A 27 24.23 5.76 -67.51
N PRO A 28 24.12 4.84 -68.48
CA PRO A 28 22.85 4.17 -68.71
C PRO A 28 22.47 3.44 -67.44
N SER A 29 21.26 3.66 -66.95
CA SER A 29 20.66 2.79 -65.94
C SER A 29 20.47 1.42 -66.57
N TRP A 30 21.43 0.53 -66.37
CA TRP A 30 21.25 -0.89 -66.64
C TRP A 30 20.06 -1.33 -65.79
N ALA A 31 18.95 -1.65 -66.43
CA ALA A 31 17.80 -2.21 -65.73
C ALA A 31 18.27 -3.47 -64.98
N ALA A 32 18.03 -3.52 -63.68
CA ALA A 32 18.30 -4.69 -62.86
C ALA A 32 17.29 -5.80 -63.18
N ALA A 33 16.11 -5.42 -63.70
CA ALA A 33 15.15 -6.32 -64.31
C ALA A 33 15.79 -7.12 -65.46
N THR A 34 15.43 -8.41 -65.52
CA THR A 34 15.85 -9.34 -66.59
C THR A 34 14.64 -9.92 -67.36
N GLY A 35 13.45 -9.38 -67.09
CA GLY A 35 12.18 -9.76 -67.70
C GLY A 35 11.05 -8.86 -67.20
N ILE A 36 9.80 -9.21 -67.55
CA ILE A 36 8.61 -8.45 -67.13
C ILE A 36 8.49 -8.35 -65.60
N PRO A 37 7.81 -7.32 -65.06
CA PRO A 37 7.67 -7.14 -63.62
C PRO A 37 7.00 -8.34 -62.92
N GLY A 38 7.29 -8.51 -61.63
CA GLY A 38 6.50 -9.39 -60.76
C GLY A 38 5.05 -8.89 -60.65
N THR A 39 4.10 -9.79 -60.45
CA THR A 39 2.67 -9.42 -60.38
C THR A 39 2.40 -8.56 -59.14
N PRO A 40 1.92 -7.30 -59.30
CA PRO A 40 1.58 -6.45 -58.17
C PRO A 40 0.26 -6.90 -57.53
N ALA A 41 0.18 -6.80 -56.20
CA ALA A 41 -1.06 -6.89 -55.45
C ALA A 41 -1.48 -5.49 -54.98
N LEU A 42 -2.77 -5.16 -55.08
CA LEU A 42 -3.34 -3.97 -54.46
C LEU A 42 -3.97 -4.32 -53.11
N THR A 43 -3.94 -3.36 -52.19
CA THR A 43 -4.53 -3.42 -50.84
C THR A 43 -5.10 -2.04 -50.47
N HIS A 44 -6.05 -1.99 -49.54
CA HIS A 44 -6.61 -0.75 -48.99
C HIS A 44 -6.73 -0.80 -47.46
N ASP A 45 -6.89 0.37 -46.85
CA ASP A 45 -7.14 0.60 -45.42
C ASP A 45 -8.58 1.06 -45.09
N ASN A 46 -9.42 1.30 -46.11
CA ASN A 46 -10.86 1.63 -46.05
C ASN A 46 -11.74 0.53 -45.38
N TRP A 47 -11.58 0.30 -44.08
CA TRP A 47 -12.32 -0.71 -43.29
C TRP A 47 -13.58 -0.15 -42.61
N ASP A 48 -13.60 1.16 -42.38
CA ASP A 48 -14.70 2.00 -41.90
C ASP A 48 -15.63 2.47 -43.03
N LYS A 49 -15.11 2.58 -44.25
CA LYS A 49 -15.81 3.00 -45.48
C LYS A 49 -16.15 4.48 -45.56
N ASP A 50 -15.43 5.35 -44.85
CA ASP A 50 -15.72 6.79 -44.75
C ASP A 50 -15.36 7.60 -46.01
N GLY A 51 -14.63 7.01 -46.96
CA GLY A 51 -14.18 7.68 -48.18
C GLY A 51 -12.81 8.36 -48.08
N GLN A 52 -12.04 8.10 -47.03
CA GLN A 52 -10.64 8.48 -46.84
C GLN A 52 -9.76 7.23 -46.74
N TYR A 53 -8.99 6.93 -47.80
CA TYR A 53 -8.22 5.68 -47.84
C TYR A 53 -7.02 5.72 -48.76
N THR A 54 -6.07 4.83 -48.50
CA THR A 54 -4.85 4.62 -49.27
C THR A 54 -4.91 3.31 -50.05
N ILE A 55 -4.80 3.39 -51.37
CA ILE A 55 -4.54 2.23 -52.22
C ILE A 55 -3.04 1.98 -52.24
N THR A 56 -2.60 0.86 -51.67
CA THR A 56 -1.19 0.46 -51.65
C THR A 56 -0.94 -0.72 -52.59
N MET A 57 -0.03 -0.51 -53.53
CA MET A 57 0.54 -1.51 -54.43
C MET A 57 1.79 -2.14 -53.80
N ASN A 58 1.81 -3.48 -53.74
CA ASN A 58 2.96 -4.26 -53.30
C ASN A 58 3.31 -5.36 -54.31
N MET A 59 4.53 -5.33 -54.84
CA MET A 59 5.17 -6.47 -55.50
C MET A 59 6.18 -7.08 -54.52
N TRP A 60 5.92 -8.30 -54.04
CA TRP A 60 6.72 -8.93 -52.98
C TRP A 60 8.04 -9.53 -53.47
N TRP A 61 8.11 -9.97 -54.72
CA TRP A 61 9.30 -10.51 -55.38
C TRP A 61 9.07 -10.55 -56.91
N GLY A 62 10.14 -10.54 -57.69
CA GLY A 62 10.10 -10.56 -59.16
C GLY A 62 11.07 -9.55 -59.75
N ASN A 63 10.96 -9.25 -61.06
CA ASN A 63 11.59 -8.03 -61.59
C ASN A 63 10.75 -6.81 -61.19
N ASN A 64 11.38 -5.65 -61.06
CA ASN A 64 10.71 -4.44 -60.66
C ASN A 64 10.15 -3.69 -61.88
N GLY A 65 9.14 -2.85 -61.64
CA GLY A 65 8.71 -1.83 -62.59
C GLY A 65 9.67 -0.64 -62.59
N THR A 66 9.82 0.02 -63.74
CA THR A 66 10.34 1.39 -63.86
C THR A 66 9.23 2.44 -63.91
N SER A 67 7.97 2.03 -64.01
CA SER A 67 6.79 2.89 -63.84
C SER A 67 5.61 2.10 -63.26
N TRP A 68 4.75 2.79 -62.51
CA TRP A 68 3.49 2.30 -61.97
C TRP A 68 2.34 3.17 -62.47
N LYS A 69 1.24 2.53 -62.86
CA LYS A 69 -0.03 3.19 -63.14
C LYS A 69 -1.13 2.63 -62.27
N LEU A 70 -2.02 3.49 -61.78
CA LEU A 70 -3.25 3.11 -61.09
C LEU A 70 -4.46 3.56 -61.90
N TYR A 71 -5.37 2.62 -62.12
CA TYR A 71 -6.65 2.81 -62.78
C TYR A 71 -7.78 2.67 -61.76
N GLU A 72 -8.84 3.44 -61.94
CA GLU A 72 -10.08 3.40 -61.16
C GLU A 72 -11.24 3.32 -62.14
N ASN A 73 -12.08 2.28 -62.04
CA ASN A 73 -13.21 2.04 -62.95
C ASN A 73 -12.78 2.11 -64.43
N ASP A 74 -11.69 1.42 -64.75
CA ASP A 74 -10.98 1.39 -66.05
C ASP A 74 -10.39 2.72 -66.56
N VAL A 75 -10.48 3.82 -65.78
CA VAL A 75 -9.88 5.12 -66.10
C VAL A 75 -8.52 5.27 -65.42
N LEU A 76 -7.49 5.68 -66.17
CA LEU A 76 -6.17 6.00 -65.60
C LEU A 76 -6.25 7.26 -64.72
N ILE A 77 -6.00 7.10 -63.42
CA ILE A 77 -6.06 8.21 -62.43
C ILE A 77 -4.68 8.68 -61.95
N HIS A 78 -3.66 7.82 -62.01
CA HIS A 78 -2.30 8.14 -61.54
C HIS A 78 -1.24 7.33 -62.30
N SER A 79 -0.07 7.94 -62.51
CA SER A 79 1.07 7.33 -63.20
C SER A 79 2.36 7.96 -62.66
N ASP A 80 3.26 7.13 -62.13
CA ASP A 80 4.51 7.52 -61.47
C ASP A 80 5.71 6.74 -62.03
N ASP A 81 6.90 7.31 -61.95
CA ASP A 81 8.17 6.64 -62.25
C ASP A 81 8.72 5.90 -61.02
N LEU A 82 9.36 4.75 -61.26
CA LEU A 82 9.90 3.88 -60.22
C LEU A 82 11.38 3.59 -60.43
N LEU A 83 12.10 3.43 -59.31
CA LEU A 83 13.44 2.87 -59.32
C LEU A 83 13.36 1.34 -59.43
N ASP A 84 13.90 0.80 -60.52
CA ASP A 84 14.19 -0.63 -60.66
C ASP A 84 15.34 -1.01 -59.72
N ASN A 85 15.06 -1.93 -58.80
CA ASN A 85 16.00 -2.49 -57.84
C ASN A 85 15.81 -4.01 -57.75
N SER A 86 15.59 -4.64 -58.91
CA SER A 86 15.29 -6.08 -59.02
C SER A 86 16.35 -6.96 -58.33
N PRO A 87 15.96 -8.09 -57.70
CA PRO A 87 14.60 -8.64 -57.60
C PRO A 87 13.87 -8.27 -56.29
N ASN A 88 14.23 -7.14 -55.67
CA ASN A 88 13.74 -6.77 -54.34
C ASN A 88 12.30 -6.25 -54.37
N ALA A 89 11.55 -6.48 -53.30
CA ALA A 89 10.18 -6.01 -53.14
C ALA A 89 10.02 -4.51 -53.45
N GLN A 90 8.91 -4.16 -54.12
CA GLN A 90 8.63 -2.81 -54.60
C GLN A 90 7.23 -2.38 -54.15
N THR A 91 7.11 -1.19 -53.56
CA THR A 91 5.86 -0.69 -52.97
C THR A 91 5.61 0.78 -53.33
N ARG A 92 4.32 1.13 -53.47
CA ARG A 92 3.80 2.49 -53.68
C ARG A 92 2.38 2.62 -53.12
N SER A 93 1.99 3.85 -52.79
CA SER A 93 0.68 4.17 -52.23
C SER A 93 0.13 5.44 -52.87
N LEU A 94 -1.19 5.51 -53.04
CA LEU A 94 -1.92 6.74 -53.37
C LEU A 94 -3.11 6.88 -52.41
N SER A 95 -3.21 8.04 -51.75
CA SER A 95 -4.28 8.33 -50.79
C SER A 95 -5.38 9.20 -51.41
N PHE A 96 -6.62 8.91 -51.04
CA PHE A 96 -7.85 9.57 -51.43
C PHE A 96 -8.53 10.17 -50.19
N THR A 97 -9.26 11.26 -50.38
CA THR A 97 -10.11 11.87 -49.35
C THR A 97 -11.42 12.34 -49.99
N GLY A 98 -12.52 12.28 -49.23
CA GLY A 98 -13.83 12.76 -49.70
C GLY A 98 -14.40 12.00 -50.90
N LYS A 99 -14.18 10.68 -50.98
CA LYS A 99 -14.84 9.84 -51.99
C LYS A 99 -16.36 9.81 -51.77
N GLU A 100 -17.11 9.80 -52.88
CA GLU A 100 -18.57 9.66 -52.86
C GLU A 100 -18.99 8.20 -52.61
N ASN A 101 -20.24 7.99 -52.21
CA ASN A 101 -20.74 6.63 -51.93
C ASN A 101 -20.86 5.79 -53.20
N GLY A 102 -20.28 4.60 -53.17
CA GLY A 102 -20.25 3.68 -54.30
C GLY A 102 -19.17 2.61 -54.18
N THR A 103 -19.01 1.81 -55.24
CA THR A 103 -17.94 0.82 -55.33
C THR A 103 -16.94 1.24 -56.38
N TYR A 104 -15.71 1.52 -55.96
CA TYR A 104 -14.58 1.85 -56.83
C TYR A 104 -13.76 0.59 -57.10
N THR A 105 -13.51 0.29 -58.38
CA THR A 105 -12.70 -0.86 -58.78
C THR A 105 -11.31 -0.39 -59.21
N TYR A 106 -10.30 -0.74 -58.43
CA TYR A 106 -8.91 -0.39 -58.69
C TYR A 106 -8.14 -1.50 -59.38
N MET A 107 -7.26 -1.12 -60.31
CA MET A 107 -6.33 -2.02 -60.97
C MET A 107 -5.02 -1.29 -61.21
N CYS A 108 -3.86 -1.93 -61.09
CA CYS A 108 -2.59 -1.30 -61.41
C CYS A 108 -1.75 -2.07 -62.43
N GLU A 109 -0.93 -1.34 -63.18
CA GLU A 109 0.12 -1.87 -64.04
C GLU A 109 1.49 -1.53 -63.44
N LEU A 110 2.38 -2.53 -63.36
CA LEU A 110 3.81 -2.29 -63.30
C LEU A 110 4.40 -2.47 -64.70
N ILE A 111 5.24 -1.53 -65.11
CA ILE A 111 5.81 -1.45 -66.46
C ILE A 111 7.34 -1.37 -66.35
N ASN A 112 8.06 -2.16 -67.13
CA ASN A 112 9.50 -1.99 -67.35
C ASN A 112 9.88 -2.21 -68.83
N ALA A 113 11.18 -2.13 -69.16
CA ALA A 113 11.69 -2.25 -70.52
C ALA A 113 11.39 -3.60 -71.23
N PHE A 114 10.96 -4.62 -70.49
CA PHE A 114 10.64 -5.95 -71.01
C PHE A 114 9.13 -6.17 -71.20
N GLY A 115 8.27 -5.34 -70.58
CA GLY A 115 6.82 -5.44 -70.70
C GLY A 115 6.05 -4.91 -69.48
N THR A 116 4.77 -5.27 -69.41
CA THR A 116 3.81 -4.83 -68.39
C THR A 116 3.23 -6.03 -67.66
N THR A 117 2.99 -5.89 -66.35
CA THR A 117 2.29 -6.89 -65.52
C THR A 117 1.21 -6.18 -64.70
N THR A 118 -0.02 -6.71 -64.77
CA THR A 118 -1.22 -6.09 -64.18
C THR A 118 -1.63 -6.80 -62.89
N SER A 119 -2.19 -6.06 -61.93
CA SER A 119 -2.78 -6.64 -60.71
C SER A 119 -4.11 -7.34 -61.00
N ALA A 120 -4.58 -8.13 -60.02
CA ALA A 120 -6.01 -8.38 -59.90
C ALA A 120 -6.77 -7.06 -59.62
N ALA A 121 -8.07 -7.03 -59.92
CA ALA A 121 -8.93 -5.91 -59.57
C ALA A 121 -9.25 -5.93 -58.06
N LEU A 122 -9.20 -4.76 -57.42
CA LEU A 122 -9.54 -4.54 -56.01
C LEU A 122 -10.79 -3.65 -55.93
N ALA A 123 -11.91 -4.22 -55.49
CA ALA A 123 -13.12 -3.44 -55.21
C ALA A 123 -13.04 -2.80 -53.82
N VAL A 124 -13.34 -1.50 -53.74
CA VAL A 124 -13.40 -0.72 -52.50
C VAL A 124 -14.79 -0.09 -52.40
N GLU A 125 -15.49 -0.34 -51.30
CA GLU A 125 -16.84 0.15 -51.05
C GLU A 125 -16.78 1.37 -50.12
N VAL A 126 -17.29 2.50 -50.58
CA VAL A 126 -17.45 3.73 -49.80
C VAL A 126 -18.92 3.90 -49.43
N ASN A 127 -19.19 4.14 -48.16
CA ASN A 127 -20.52 4.35 -47.61
C ASN A 127 -20.43 5.36 -46.46
N ALA A 128 -19.84 6.52 -46.75
CA ALA A 128 -19.84 7.67 -45.87
C ALA A 128 -21.29 8.05 -45.56
N GLY A 129 -21.63 8.16 -44.28
CA GLY A 129 -22.99 8.49 -43.88
C GLY A 129 -23.41 9.84 -44.45
N SER A 130 -24.38 9.86 -45.37
CA SER A 130 -25.01 11.10 -45.81
C SER A 130 -25.76 11.69 -44.62
N GLY A 131 -25.22 12.76 -44.02
CA GLY A 131 -25.81 13.40 -42.84
C GLY A 131 -27.29 13.71 -43.07
N GLY A 132 -28.13 13.32 -42.12
CA GLY A 132 -29.57 13.51 -42.19
C GLY A 132 -30.01 14.92 -41.82
N SER A 133 -31.32 15.06 -41.67
CA SER A 133 -31.96 16.22 -41.05
C SER A 133 -31.49 16.42 -39.61
N SER A 134 -31.37 17.68 -39.18
CA SER A 134 -31.04 18.01 -37.78
C SER A 134 -32.14 17.61 -36.78
N ASP A 135 -33.36 17.36 -37.27
CA ASP A 135 -34.49 16.81 -36.51
C ASP A 135 -34.30 15.35 -36.01
N ASP A 136 -33.28 14.60 -36.49
CA ASP A 136 -33.03 13.21 -36.08
C ASP A 136 -31.97 13.10 -34.95
N PRO A 137 -32.17 12.24 -33.94
CA PRO A 137 -31.22 12.06 -32.84
C PRO A 137 -29.88 11.44 -33.32
N PRO A 138 -28.74 11.80 -32.69
CA PRO A 138 -27.43 11.28 -33.07
C PRO A 138 -27.35 9.75 -33.01
N ALA A 139 -26.42 9.16 -33.75
CA ALA A 139 -26.11 7.75 -33.58
C ALA A 139 -25.59 7.44 -32.16
N LYS A 140 -25.79 6.20 -31.71
CA LYS A 140 -25.48 5.80 -30.34
C LYS A 140 -23.96 5.86 -30.09
N PRO A 141 -23.47 6.68 -29.15
CA PRO A 141 -22.05 6.79 -28.88
C PRO A 141 -21.55 5.54 -28.15
N LEU A 142 -20.46 4.96 -28.67
CA LEU A 142 -19.73 3.89 -28.01
C LEU A 142 -18.77 4.52 -27.00
N ILE A 143 -18.92 4.13 -25.73
CA ILE A 143 -18.17 4.69 -24.60
C ILE A 143 -17.13 3.69 -24.10
N SER A 144 -15.96 4.18 -23.69
CA SER A 144 -14.90 3.37 -23.07
C SER A 144 -14.18 4.16 -21.97
N VAL A 145 -13.56 3.40 -21.05
CA VAL A 145 -12.66 3.97 -20.04
C VAL A 145 -11.24 3.66 -20.47
N LEU A 146 -10.44 4.70 -20.73
CA LEU A 146 -9.01 4.57 -20.94
C LEU A 146 -8.32 4.83 -19.60
N GLY A 147 -7.73 3.79 -19.02
CA GLY A 147 -6.95 3.94 -17.80
C GLY A 147 -5.66 4.70 -18.08
N ASP A 148 -5.24 5.55 -17.12
CA ASP A 148 -3.89 6.11 -17.11
C ASP A 148 -2.83 4.99 -17.31
N PRO A 149 -1.94 5.10 -18.32
CA PRO A 149 -0.88 4.11 -18.56
C PRO A 149 0.13 3.99 -17.40
N TYR A 150 0.16 4.94 -16.45
CA TYR A 150 1.00 4.90 -15.25
C TYR A 150 0.30 4.31 -14.02
N GLY A 151 -0.98 3.93 -14.14
CA GLY A 151 -1.73 3.22 -13.08
C GLY A 151 -2.09 4.08 -11.87
N GLY A 152 -2.28 5.39 -12.06
CA GLY A 152 -2.84 6.32 -11.10
C GLY A 152 -4.33 6.09 -10.82
N LEU A 153 -4.93 7.06 -10.11
CA LEU A 153 -6.37 7.07 -9.81
C LEU A 153 -7.19 7.70 -10.94
N ASP A 154 -6.54 8.51 -11.78
CA ASP A 154 -7.10 9.20 -12.93
C ASP A 154 -7.39 8.23 -14.11
N PHE A 155 -8.31 8.64 -14.98
CA PHE A 155 -8.64 7.93 -16.23
C PHE A 155 -9.46 8.82 -17.15
N ASP A 156 -9.36 8.61 -18.47
CA ASP A 156 -10.19 9.29 -19.44
C ASP A 156 -11.47 8.49 -19.70
N ILE A 157 -12.63 9.15 -19.65
CA ILE A 157 -13.83 8.65 -20.32
C ILE A 157 -13.76 9.14 -21.77
N LYS A 158 -13.63 8.20 -22.71
CA LYS A 158 -13.64 8.47 -24.15
C LYS A 158 -14.92 7.92 -24.76
N TRP A 159 -15.45 8.60 -25.77
CA TRP A 159 -16.51 8.04 -26.61
C TRP A 159 -16.22 8.27 -28.10
N HIS A 160 -16.91 7.53 -28.95
CA HIS A 160 -16.84 7.68 -30.39
C HIS A 160 -18.16 7.31 -31.10
N ILE A 161 -18.40 7.93 -32.25
CA ILE A 161 -19.42 7.54 -33.23
C ILE A 161 -18.70 7.30 -34.56
N HIS A 162 -18.75 6.06 -35.06
CA HIS A 162 -18.10 5.69 -36.34
C HIS A 162 -18.97 5.96 -37.57
N SER A 163 -20.30 5.95 -37.44
CA SER A 163 -21.25 6.18 -38.54
C SER A 163 -22.67 6.42 -38.01
N GLY A 164 -23.57 6.91 -38.87
CA GLY A 164 -24.99 7.15 -38.58
C GLY A 164 -25.33 8.64 -38.67
N GLN A 165 -26.05 9.18 -37.69
CA GLN A 165 -26.17 10.64 -37.52
C GLN A 165 -25.03 11.19 -36.64
N VAL A 166 -24.55 12.38 -36.97
CA VAL A 166 -23.56 13.13 -36.18
C VAL A 166 -24.20 13.75 -34.93
N ALA A 167 -23.34 14.16 -33.99
CA ALA A 167 -23.68 15.02 -32.88
C ALA A 167 -23.06 16.42 -33.04
N ASP A 168 -23.74 17.46 -32.57
CA ASP A 168 -23.18 18.83 -32.46
C ASP A 168 -22.43 19.05 -31.14
N SER A 169 -22.81 18.32 -30.10
CA SER A 169 -22.35 18.51 -28.73
C SER A 169 -22.60 17.29 -27.85
N TRP A 170 -21.94 17.24 -26.69
CA TRP A 170 -22.02 16.11 -25.76
C TRP A 170 -21.90 16.52 -24.30
N GLU A 171 -22.45 15.69 -23.42
CA GLU A 171 -22.39 15.80 -21.97
C GLU A 171 -21.96 14.47 -21.33
N LEU A 172 -21.20 14.53 -20.24
CA LEU A 172 -20.79 13.37 -19.44
C LEU A 172 -21.58 13.33 -18.12
N TYR A 173 -22.10 12.15 -17.78
CA TYR A 173 -22.84 11.90 -16.56
C TYR A 173 -22.20 10.78 -15.72
N GLU A 174 -22.16 10.98 -14.40
CA GLU A 174 -21.76 9.99 -13.39
C GLU A 174 -22.99 9.55 -12.57
N ARG A 175 -23.00 8.29 -12.12
CA ARG A 175 -24.08 7.77 -11.26
C ARG A 175 -23.86 8.15 -9.79
N HIS A 176 -24.87 8.80 -9.20
CA HIS A 176 -24.98 9.09 -7.78
C HIS A 176 -26.30 8.51 -7.25
N GLY A 177 -26.21 7.49 -6.39
CA GLY A 177 -27.37 6.69 -5.97
C GLY A 177 -28.04 6.03 -7.18
N ASP A 178 -29.35 6.19 -7.33
CA ASP A 178 -30.11 5.68 -8.49
C ASP A 178 -30.28 6.70 -9.63
N THR A 179 -29.53 7.80 -9.60
CA THR A 179 -29.61 8.88 -10.60
C THR A 179 -28.28 9.09 -11.32
N PHE A 180 -28.32 9.54 -12.57
CA PHE A 180 -27.16 10.05 -13.28
C PHE A 180 -27.16 11.58 -13.19
N GLN A 181 -26.05 12.17 -12.74
CA GLN A 181 -25.85 13.63 -12.65
C GLN A 181 -24.76 14.05 -13.62
N LYS A 182 -24.91 15.23 -14.22
CA LYS A 182 -23.94 15.74 -15.19
C LYS A 182 -22.68 16.22 -14.49
N ILE A 183 -21.53 15.75 -14.98
CA ILE A 183 -20.19 16.16 -14.50
C ILE A 183 -19.40 16.96 -15.54
N ALA A 184 -19.72 16.84 -16.84
CA ALA A 184 -19.11 17.67 -17.90
C ALA A 184 -20.10 18.01 -19.03
N GLY A 185 -19.79 19.07 -19.78
CA GLY A 185 -20.56 19.53 -20.94
C GLY A 185 -21.78 20.42 -20.65
N PRO A 186 -22.50 20.89 -21.70
CA PRO A 186 -22.27 20.54 -23.10
C PRO A 186 -20.95 21.08 -23.65
N GLU A 187 -20.21 20.21 -24.32
CA GLU A 187 -19.00 20.54 -25.09
C GLU A 187 -19.29 20.27 -26.58
N ASN A 188 -18.84 21.14 -27.48
CA ASN A 188 -19.11 21.00 -28.91
C ASN A 188 -18.24 19.91 -29.56
N VAL A 189 -18.75 19.29 -30.61
CA VAL A 189 -18.06 18.29 -31.44
C VAL A 189 -18.04 18.77 -32.90
N ASP A 190 -17.01 18.41 -33.67
CA ASP A 190 -17.00 18.69 -35.11
C ASP A 190 -18.04 17.79 -35.82
N PHE A 191 -19.10 18.41 -36.32
CA PHE A 191 -20.19 17.74 -37.05
C PHE A 191 -19.82 17.34 -38.49
N THR A 192 -18.61 17.64 -38.95
CA THR A 192 -18.13 17.36 -40.32
C THR A 192 -17.12 16.22 -40.42
N VAL A 193 -16.71 15.64 -39.28
CA VAL A 193 -15.62 14.65 -39.21
C VAL A 193 -16.11 13.32 -38.67
N TYR A 194 -15.85 12.23 -39.40
CA TYR A 194 -15.91 10.86 -38.87
C TYR A 194 -14.48 10.30 -38.66
N PRO A 195 -14.27 9.41 -37.66
CA PRO A 195 -15.18 9.13 -36.56
C PRO A 195 -15.22 10.31 -35.57
N GLN A 196 -16.43 10.74 -35.18
CA GLN A 196 -16.57 11.74 -34.12
C GLN A 196 -16.08 11.14 -32.80
N THR A 197 -15.30 11.89 -32.03
CA THR A 197 -14.78 11.44 -30.74
C THR A 197 -14.44 12.61 -29.83
N ALA A 198 -14.70 12.44 -28.53
CA ALA A 198 -14.19 13.31 -27.49
C ALA A 198 -13.82 12.48 -26.25
N SER A 199 -13.03 13.09 -25.35
CA SER A 199 -12.58 12.47 -24.11
C SER A 199 -12.50 13.51 -23.01
N HIS A 200 -12.91 13.14 -21.80
CA HIS A 200 -12.82 13.98 -20.61
C HIS A 200 -12.09 13.22 -19.50
N LYS A 201 -11.08 13.88 -18.92
CA LYS A 201 -10.25 13.31 -17.85
C LYS A 201 -11.03 13.32 -16.54
N ILE A 202 -11.06 12.18 -15.86
CA ILE A 202 -11.57 12.04 -14.50
C ILE A 202 -10.38 12.06 -13.53
N GLU A 203 -10.50 12.87 -12.49
CA GLU A 203 -9.49 13.10 -11.45
C GLU A 203 -10.11 12.84 -10.04
N ASP A 204 -9.29 12.84 -8.99
CA ASP A 204 -9.67 12.77 -7.56
C ASP A 204 -10.52 11.57 -7.09
N LYS A 205 -10.70 10.53 -7.92
CA LYS A 205 -11.46 9.32 -7.53
C LYS A 205 -10.66 8.44 -6.57
N THR A 206 -11.26 8.07 -5.43
CA THR A 206 -10.52 7.41 -4.33
C THR A 206 -10.72 5.90 -4.26
N TYR A 207 -11.86 5.43 -3.74
CA TYR A 207 -12.20 4.01 -3.63
C TYR A 207 -13.66 3.81 -4.02
N GLY A 208 -13.93 2.87 -4.92
CA GLY A 208 -15.29 2.53 -5.34
C GLY A 208 -15.38 2.02 -6.78
N VAL A 209 -16.61 1.79 -7.22
CA VAL A 209 -16.96 1.54 -8.62
C VAL A 209 -17.78 2.74 -9.09
N TYR A 210 -17.29 3.42 -10.11
CA TYR A 210 -17.91 4.62 -10.67
C TYR A 210 -18.53 4.27 -12.02
N HIS A 211 -19.75 4.75 -12.27
CA HIS A 211 -20.55 4.38 -13.45
C HIS A 211 -20.82 5.61 -14.29
N TYR A 212 -20.54 5.52 -15.59
CA TYR A 212 -20.56 6.66 -16.51
C TYR A 212 -21.47 6.43 -17.71
N LYS A 213 -22.07 7.52 -18.18
CA LYS A 213 -22.78 7.60 -19.47
C LYS A 213 -22.47 8.90 -20.18
N VAL A 214 -22.35 8.81 -21.49
CA VAL A 214 -22.29 9.96 -22.40
C VAL A 214 -23.68 10.18 -23.00
N LYS A 215 -24.06 11.45 -23.10
CA LYS A 215 -25.23 11.92 -23.83
C LYS A 215 -24.76 12.82 -24.97
N VAL A 216 -25.09 12.46 -26.21
CA VAL A 216 -24.79 13.25 -27.41
C VAL A 216 -26.05 13.93 -27.93
N PHE A 217 -25.91 15.09 -28.56
CA PHE A 217 -27.01 15.95 -28.99
C PHE A 217 -26.94 16.32 -30.48
N ASN A 218 -28.08 16.66 -31.05
CA ASN A 218 -28.24 17.28 -32.37
C ASN A 218 -29.46 18.21 -32.28
N GLU A 219 -29.22 19.52 -32.22
CA GLU A 219 -30.20 20.55 -31.86
C GLU A 219 -30.96 20.18 -30.55
N ASP A 220 -32.29 20.06 -30.57
CA ASP A 220 -33.10 19.69 -29.39
C ASP A 220 -33.14 18.17 -29.10
N THR A 221 -32.51 17.34 -29.95
CA THR A 221 -32.57 15.87 -29.86
C THR A 221 -31.32 15.27 -29.21
N TYR A 222 -31.40 14.03 -28.69
CA TYR A 222 -30.25 13.37 -28.05
C TYR A 222 -30.30 11.84 -28.07
N THR A 223 -29.11 11.22 -27.91
CA THR A 223 -28.94 9.78 -27.69
C THR A 223 -27.99 9.51 -26.52
N TRP A 224 -28.25 8.43 -25.77
CA TRP A 224 -27.41 7.96 -24.66
C TRP A 224 -26.48 6.81 -25.06
N SER A 225 -25.27 6.78 -24.51
CA SER A 225 -24.41 5.59 -24.52
C SER A 225 -25.00 4.44 -23.69
N ASP A 226 -24.39 3.25 -23.81
CA ASP A 226 -24.47 2.26 -22.74
C ASP A 226 -23.77 2.75 -21.46
N GLU A 227 -23.96 2.04 -20.36
CA GLU A 227 -23.25 2.32 -19.11
C GLU A 227 -21.88 1.66 -19.12
N VAL A 228 -20.84 2.37 -18.67
CA VAL A 228 -19.51 1.78 -18.42
C VAL A 228 -19.08 2.03 -16.98
N SER A 229 -18.43 1.03 -16.37
CA SER A 229 -17.94 1.09 -15.00
C SER A 229 -16.42 1.17 -14.93
N ARG A 230 -15.89 1.96 -13.99
CA ARG A 230 -14.47 2.01 -13.63
C ARG A 230 -14.31 1.68 -12.14
N VAL A 231 -13.50 0.66 -11.88
CA VAL A 231 -13.10 0.24 -10.53
C VAL A 231 -11.85 1.02 -10.12
N VAL A 232 -11.84 1.61 -8.91
CA VAL A 232 -10.76 2.48 -8.41
C VAL A 232 -10.38 2.11 -6.97
N GLY A 233 -9.11 2.29 -6.59
CA GLY A 233 -8.62 2.08 -5.22
C GLY A 233 -8.65 0.62 -4.73
N GLY A 234 -8.64 -0.36 -5.63
CA GLY A 234 -8.80 -1.78 -5.27
C GLY A 234 -10.21 -2.12 -4.76
N ALA A 235 -11.23 -1.47 -5.31
CA ALA A 235 -12.61 -1.96 -5.27
C ALA A 235 -12.77 -3.21 -6.16
N SER A 236 -13.98 -3.76 -6.22
CA SER A 236 -14.33 -4.92 -7.06
C SER A 236 -15.66 -4.71 -7.78
N THR A 237 -15.84 -5.34 -8.93
CA THR A 237 -17.14 -5.45 -9.64
C THR A 237 -18.18 -6.32 -8.90
N ILE A 238 -17.78 -7.03 -7.84
CA ILE A 238 -18.71 -7.73 -6.93
C ILE A 238 -19.34 -6.73 -5.96
N SER A 239 -20.66 -6.63 -6.00
CA SER A 239 -21.48 -5.88 -5.06
C SER A 239 -22.21 -6.80 -4.07
N ILE A 240 -22.39 -6.30 -2.85
CA ILE A 240 -23.08 -6.91 -1.72
C ILE A 240 -24.21 -5.95 -1.36
N ASP A 241 -25.46 -6.44 -1.36
CA ASP A 241 -26.71 -5.69 -1.20
C ASP A 241 -26.59 -4.18 -1.54
N PRO A 242 -26.70 -3.82 -2.83
CA PRO A 242 -26.68 -2.43 -3.29
C PRO A 242 -27.78 -1.53 -2.72
N THR A 243 -28.69 -2.03 -1.88
CA THR A 243 -29.71 -1.23 -1.20
C THR A 243 -29.37 -0.91 0.25
N THR A 244 -28.41 -1.63 0.86
CA THR A 244 -28.03 -1.43 2.28
C THR A 244 -26.52 -1.36 2.52
N ILE A 245 -25.74 -2.28 1.95
CA ILE A 245 -24.30 -2.42 2.23
C ILE A 245 -23.48 -1.54 1.28
N ASP A 246 -23.68 -1.68 -0.04
CA ASP A 246 -22.97 -0.90 -1.06
C ASP A 246 -23.74 0.35 -1.55
N LYS A 247 -24.77 0.77 -0.80
CA LYS A 247 -25.81 1.73 -1.25
C LYS A 247 -25.26 3.04 -1.84
N ASP A 248 -24.41 3.74 -1.08
CA ASP A 248 -23.92 5.08 -1.44
C ASP A 248 -22.48 5.06 -1.99
N LYS A 249 -21.72 4.04 -1.60
CA LYS A 249 -20.40 3.65 -2.12
C LYS A 249 -20.13 2.19 -1.74
N GLN A 250 -19.20 1.54 -2.42
CA GLN A 250 -18.80 0.18 -2.05
C GLN A 250 -18.28 0.13 -0.59
N ALA A 251 -18.73 -0.86 0.17
CA ALA A 251 -18.31 -1.06 1.55
C ALA A 251 -16.92 -1.70 1.63
N LEU A 252 -15.97 -0.99 2.26
CA LEU A 252 -14.72 -1.57 2.80
C LEU A 252 -15.05 -2.62 3.87
N GLN A 253 -16.04 -2.30 4.71
CA GLN A 253 -16.57 -3.16 5.76
C GLN A 253 -18.04 -2.81 6.03
N PHE A 254 -18.76 -3.72 6.66
CA PHE A 254 -20.07 -3.43 7.24
C PHE A 254 -20.15 -3.87 8.71
N THR A 255 -21.23 -3.46 9.39
CA THR A 255 -21.45 -3.73 10.81
C THR A 255 -22.80 -4.41 10.98
N GLN A 256 -22.84 -5.55 11.67
CA GLN A 256 -24.08 -6.26 12.02
C GLN A 256 -24.13 -6.60 13.51
N ASN A 257 -25.33 -6.90 14.01
CA ASN A 257 -25.47 -7.54 15.32
C ASN A 257 -25.11 -9.04 15.20
N GLN A 258 -25.07 -9.73 16.33
CA GLN A 258 -24.96 -11.19 16.35
C GLN A 258 -26.22 -11.85 15.73
N GLY A 259 -26.08 -13.11 15.31
CA GLY A 259 -27.09 -13.86 14.56
C GLY A 259 -26.94 -13.79 13.04
N THR A 260 -27.86 -14.45 12.33
CA THR A 260 -27.80 -14.70 10.89
C THR A 260 -28.50 -13.63 10.06
N TYR A 261 -27.78 -13.10 9.06
CA TYR A 261 -28.27 -12.13 8.07
C TYR A 261 -27.98 -12.65 6.66
N THR A 262 -28.73 -12.18 5.67
CA THR A 262 -28.63 -12.61 4.28
C THR A 262 -28.63 -11.41 3.34
N TYR A 263 -27.66 -11.36 2.43
CA TYR A 263 -27.38 -10.24 1.53
C TYR A 263 -27.30 -10.73 0.08
N SER A 264 -27.83 -9.96 -0.88
CA SER A 264 -27.73 -10.32 -2.30
C SER A 264 -26.36 -10.00 -2.88
N LEU A 265 -25.76 -10.92 -3.62
CA LEU A 265 -24.54 -10.71 -4.41
C LEU A 265 -24.86 -10.44 -5.87
N ARG A 266 -24.08 -9.56 -6.52
CA ARG A 266 -24.09 -9.36 -7.98
C ARG A 266 -22.67 -9.07 -8.46
N CYS A 267 -22.32 -9.47 -9.68
CA CYS A 267 -21.05 -9.12 -10.31
C CYS A 267 -21.34 -8.35 -11.60
N ALA A 268 -20.91 -7.09 -11.71
CA ALA A 268 -21.31 -6.22 -12.83
C ALA A 268 -20.80 -6.71 -14.21
N SER A 269 -19.72 -7.48 -14.22
CA SER A 269 -19.09 -8.06 -15.41
C SER A 269 -19.68 -9.41 -15.84
N VAL A 270 -20.58 -10.02 -15.06
CA VAL A 270 -21.06 -11.40 -15.27
C VAL A 270 -22.59 -11.48 -15.17
N ALA A 271 -23.26 -11.84 -16.27
CA ALA A 271 -24.72 -11.85 -16.36
C ALA A 271 -25.43 -12.93 -15.51
N ASN A 272 -24.76 -14.06 -15.25
CA ASN A 272 -25.27 -15.16 -14.42
C ASN A 272 -24.16 -15.61 -13.44
N PRO A 273 -23.85 -14.80 -12.42
CA PRO A 273 -22.67 -15.03 -11.59
C PRO A 273 -22.89 -16.15 -10.57
N SER A 274 -21.81 -16.85 -10.24
CA SER A 274 -21.78 -17.93 -9.25
C SER A 274 -20.64 -17.66 -8.27
N PHE A 275 -20.91 -17.62 -6.96
CA PHE A 275 -19.92 -17.18 -5.98
C PHE A 275 -19.55 -18.26 -4.96
N THR A 276 -18.32 -18.18 -4.45
CA THR A 276 -17.91 -18.79 -3.18
C THR A 276 -17.60 -17.70 -2.16
N ALA A 277 -17.62 -18.05 -0.87
CA ALA A 277 -17.19 -17.17 0.21
C ALA A 277 -16.43 -17.96 1.29
N VAL A 278 -15.37 -17.37 1.84
CA VAL A 278 -14.64 -17.89 3.00
C VAL A 278 -14.29 -16.75 3.96
N THR A 279 -14.19 -17.04 5.26
CA THR A 279 -13.80 -16.07 6.29
C THR A 279 -12.38 -16.32 6.80
N ASN A 280 -11.63 -15.26 7.12
CA ASN A 280 -10.37 -15.37 7.86
C ASN A 280 -10.56 -15.65 9.36
N ASN A 281 -11.78 -15.49 9.90
CA ASN A 281 -12.03 -15.56 11.34
C ASN A 281 -13.38 -16.24 11.66
N SER A 282 -13.35 -17.58 11.60
CA SER A 282 -14.46 -18.47 11.96
C SER A 282 -14.87 -18.44 13.44
N SER A 283 -14.15 -17.72 14.30
CA SER A 283 -14.54 -17.52 15.71
C SER A 283 -15.48 -16.33 15.92
N ILE A 284 -15.58 -15.44 14.93
CA ILE A 284 -16.40 -14.22 14.97
C ILE A 284 -17.58 -14.29 13.99
N ILE A 285 -17.40 -14.84 12.79
CA ILE A 285 -18.49 -15.10 11.84
C ILE A 285 -18.42 -16.52 11.26
N ASP A 286 -19.57 -17.04 10.86
CA ASP A 286 -19.68 -18.07 9.81
C ASP A 286 -20.26 -17.43 8.54
N CYS A 287 -19.86 -17.91 7.35
CA CYS A 287 -20.34 -17.38 6.07
C CYS A 287 -20.49 -18.47 5.01
N SER A 288 -21.59 -18.42 4.26
CA SER A 288 -21.88 -19.34 3.16
C SER A 288 -22.62 -18.65 2.01
N VAL A 289 -22.54 -19.22 0.80
CA VAL A 289 -23.27 -18.74 -0.37
C VAL A 289 -24.22 -19.82 -0.88
N ASN A 290 -25.42 -19.40 -1.28
CA ASN A 290 -26.32 -20.17 -2.12
C ASN A 290 -26.70 -19.32 -3.34
N GLN A 291 -26.26 -19.72 -4.54
CA GLN A 291 -26.42 -18.94 -5.79
C GLN A 291 -25.90 -17.49 -5.64
N THR A 292 -26.79 -16.51 -5.66
CA THR A 292 -26.51 -15.06 -5.50
C THR A 292 -26.83 -14.56 -4.09
N SER A 293 -26.87 -15.43 -3.09
CA SER A 293 -27.29 -15.12 -1.71
C SER A 293 -26.18 -15.45 -0.72
N LEU A 294 -25.51 -14.40 -0.19
CA LEU A 294 -24.53 -14.52 0.88
C LEU A 294 -25.25 -14.55 2.23
N THR A 295 -24.98 -15.57 3.04
CA THR A 295 -25.46 -15.67 4.42
C THR A 295 -24.28 -15.47 5.37
N VAL A 296 -24.45 -14.61 6.38
CA VAL A 296 -23.42 -14.29 7.38
C VAL A 296 -24.02 -14.39 8.78
N ASN A 297 -23.47 -15.29 9.61
CA ASN A 297 -23.88 -15.48 10.99
C ASN A 297 -22.84 -14.88 11.94
N GLY A 298 -23.20 -13.82 12.66
CA GLY A 298 -22.33 -13.19 13.66
C GLY A 298 -22.34 -13.99 14.97
N LEU A 299 -21.26 -14.69 15.27
CA LEU A 299 -21.14 -15.66 16.37
C LEU A 299 -20.75 -14.99 17.70
N LYS A 300 -19.80 -14.05 17.65
CA LYS A 300 -19.26 -13.31 18.80
C LYS A 300 -18.96 -11.89 18.36
N ALA A 301 -18.98 -10.94 19.30
CA ALA A 301 -18.49 -9.58 19.08
C ALA A 301 -17.00 -9.61 18.66
N GLY A 302 -16.64 -8.88 17.61
CA GLY A 302 -15.28 -8.84 17.09
C GLY A 302 -15.21 -8.41 15.62
N ARG A 303 -14.03 -8.59 15.01
CA ARG A 303 -13.77 -8.31 13.59
C ARG A 303 -13.43 -9.59 12.82
N ALA A 304 -13.86 -9.64 11.57
CA ALA A 304 -13.55 -10.67 10.59
C ALA A 304 -13.53 -10.06 9.19
N SER A 305 -13.13 -10.82 8.18
CA SER A 305 -13.36 -10.49 6.78
C SER A 305 -13.89 -11.69 6.01
N ILE A 306 -14.65 -11.41 4.95
CA ILE A 306 -15.11 -12.37 3.97
C ILE A 306 -14.37 -12.11 2.65
N LYS A 307 -13.70 -13.15 2.14
CA LYS A 307 -13.21 -13.25 0.76
C LYS A 307 -14.32 -13.88 -0.08
N ILE A 308 -14.91 -13.09 -0.98
CA ILE A 308 -15.94 -13.51 -1.94
C ILE A 308 -15.26 -13.64 -3.30
N THR A 309 -15.42 -14.77 -3.98
CA THR A 309 -14.89 -15.00 -5.33
C THR A 309 -16.04 -15.30 -6.29
N GLU A 310 -16.11 -14.59 -7.42
CA GLU A 310 -16.97 -14.97 -8.54
C GLU A 310 -16.24 -16.02 -9.40
N THR A 311 -16.87 -17.16 -9.60
CA THR A 311 -16.23 -18.41 -10.04
C THR A 311 -16.02 -18.52 -11.56
N SER A 312 -16.64 -17.67 -12.37
CA SER A 312 -16.50 -17.69 -13.84
C SER A 312 -15.51 -16.67 -14.38
N SER A 313 -15.40 -15.51 -13.72
CA SER A 313 -14.46 -14.43 -14.03
C SER A 313 -13.17 -14.50 -13.20
N GLY A 314 -13.19 -15.16 -12.03
CA GLY A 314 -12.09 -15.16 -11.08
C GLY A 314 -11.98 -13.87 -10.25
N GLU A 315 -12.94 -12.94 -10.39
CA GLU A 315 -13.02 -11.69 -9.63
C GLU A 315 -13.09 -11.97 -8.11
N VAL A 316 -12.37 -11.19 -7.31
CA VAL A 316 -12.33 -11.35 -5.84
C VAL A 316 -12.61 -10.04 -5.13
N ARG A 317 -13.48 -10.08 -4.11
CA ARG A 317 -13.68 -9.00 -3.15
C ARG A 317 -13.36 -9.46 -1.73
N TYR A 318 -12.64 -8.60 -1.01
CA TYR A 318 -12.48 -8.68 0.44
C TYR A 318 -13.35 -7.61 1.09
N VAL A 319 -14.07 -7.96 2.16
CA VAL A 319 -14.92 -7.04 2.92
C VAL A 319 -14.84 -7.33 4.41
N GLY A 320 -14.64 -6.30 5.23
CA GLY A 320 -14.64 -6.44 6.68
C GLY A 320 -16.06 -6.63 7.24
N VAL A 321 -16.16 -7.36 8.35
CA VAL A 321 -17.39 -7.52 9.12
C VAL A 321 -17.09 -7.19 10.58
N ARG A 322 -17.74 -6.16 11.10
CA ARG A 322 -17.77 -5.84 12.53
C ARG A 322 -19.02 -6.45 13.15
N VAL A 323 -18.86 -7.45 14.00
CA VAL A 323 -19.96 -8.00 14.79
C VAL A 323 -20.04 -7.25 16.11
N LYS A 324 -21.20 -6.66 16.39
CA LYS A 324 -21.45 -5.89 17.61
C LYS A 324 -21.48 -6.77 18.87
N THR A 325 -21.30 -6.13 20.03
CA THR A 325 -21.65 -6.71 21.33
C THR A 325 -23.16 -6.96 21.44
N VAL A 326 -23.57 -7.80 22.39
CA VAL A 326 -25.00 -8.03 22.69
C VAL A 326 -25.69 -6.71 23.13
N GLY A 327 -24.94 -5.78 23.71
CA GLY A 327 -25.38 -4.41 24.02
C GLY A 327 -25.35 -3.42 22.84
N GLY A 328 -25.18 -3.89 21.60
CA GLY A 328 -25.23 -3.07 20.38
C GLY A 328 -24.00 -2.19 20.12
N GLN A 329 -22.98 -2.24 20.97
CA GLN A 329 -21.73 -1.47 20.82
C GLN A 329 -20.81 -2.08 19.75
N LEU A 330 -19.97 -1.25 19.13
CA LEU A 330 -18.91 -1.70 18.24
C LEU A 330 -17.86 -2.53 18.99
N PRO A 331 -17.15 -3.46 18.32
CA PRO A 331 -16.04 -4.18 18.93
C PRO A 331 -14.83 -3.26 19.15
N GLY A 332 -14.30 -3.23 20.37
CA GLY A 332 -13.01 -2.59 20.69
C GLY A 332 -11.81 -3.47 20.32
N MET A 333 -10.76 -3.42 21.13
CA MET A 333 -9.69 -4.43 21.14
C MET A 333 -10.27 -5.82 21.51
N PRO A 334 -9.58 -6.93 21.18
CA PRO A 334 -10.03 -8.27 21.58
C PRO A 334 -10.09 -8.46 23.11
N ASP A 335 -10.94 -9.39 23.57
CA ASP A 335 -11.08 -9.77 24.99
C ASP A 335 -10.03 -10.80 25.46
N TYR A 336 -8.94 -10.91 24.72
CA TYR A 336 -7.78 -11.77 24.95
C TYR A 336 -6.52 -11.05 24.47
N LEU A 337 -5.34 -11.49 24.91
CA LEU A 337 -4.06 -10.85 24.55
C LEU A 337 -3.86 -10.92 23.03
N ALA A 338 -3.93 -9.77 22.36
CA ALA A 338 -3.95 -9.67 20.91
C ALA A 338 -2.55 -9.81 20.28
N ILE A 339 -2.46 -10.48 19.15
CA ILE A 339 -1.20 -10.60 18.40
C ILE A 339 -1.26 -9.66 17.19
N GLY A 340 -0.19 -8.88 17.01
CA GLY A 340 0.02 -8.05 15.83
C GLY A 340 1.33 -8.39 15.11
N SER A 341 1.38 -8.04 13.83
CA SER A 341 2.63 -8.09 13.04
C SER A 341 2.86 -6.79 12.29
N VAL A 342 4.12 -6.45 12.03
CA VAL A 342 4.47 -5.42 11.06
C VAL A 342 4.02 -5.87 9.68
N GLY A 343 3.57 -4.94 8.85
CA GLY A 343 3.23 -5.28 7.47
C GLY A 343 2.96 -4.06 6.63
N THR A 344 3.44 -4.07 5.38
CA THR A 344 3.21 -2.98 4.43
C THR A 344 2.01 -3.29 3.52
N ASN A 345 1.69 -2.36 2.62
CA ASN A 345 0.66 -2.51 1.60
C ASN A 345 1.25 -2.74 0.19
N VAL A 346 2.54 -3.11 0.06
CA VAL A 346 3.03 -3.61 -1.24
C VAL A 346 2.29 -4.91 -1.58
N THR A 347 2.09 -5.17 -2.87
CA THR A 347 1.20 -6.22 -3.37
C THR A 347 1.43 -7.57 -2.68
N ARG A 348 2.69 -8.01 -2.54
CA ARG A 348 3.03 -9.30 -1.92
C ARG A 348 2.63 -9.40 -0.44
N ASP A 349 3.01 -8.44 0.42
CA ASP A 349 2.65 -8.42 1.84
C ASP A 349 1.13 -8.53 2.02
N LEU A 350 0.44 -7.76 1.19
CA LEU A 350 -1.00 -7.60 1.22
C LEU A 350 -1.73 -8.83 0.68
N ASP A 351 -1.21 -9.46 -0.37
CA ASP A 351 -1.73 -10.71 -0.93
C ASP A 351 -1.47 -11.90 0.01
N TYR A 352 -0.34 -11.90 0.72
CA TYR A 352 -0.04 -12.91 1.75
C TYR A 352 -1.07 -12.89 2.89
N VAL A 353 -1.43 -11.71 3.43
CA VAL A 353 -2.50 -11.61 4.44
C VAL A 353 -3.93 -11.76 3.88
N LYS A 354 -4.08 -11.78 2.54
CA LYS A 354 -5.32 -12.10 1.81
C LYS A 354 -5.47 -13.59 1.48
N ASP A 355 -4.48 -14.43 1.79
CA ASP A 355 -4.58 -15.87 1.63
C ASP A 355 -5.35 -16.52 2.80
N PHE A 356 -6.69 -16.46 2.71
CA PHE A 356 -7.59 -17.01 3.71
C PHE A 356 -7.62 -18.55 3.59
N GLN A 357 -6.82 -19.23 4.40
CA GLN A 357 -6.65 -20.68 4.46
C GLN A 357 -7.23 -21.28 5.75
N PRO A 358 -7.54 -22.59 5.80
CA PRO A 358 -8.04 -23.23 7.02
C PRO A 358 -6.92 -23.58 8.03
N GLY A 359 -7.27 -23.54 9.32
CA GLY A 359 -6.41 -24.01 10.42
C GLY A 359 -5.05 -23.31 10.49
N ASP A 360 -3.99 -24.09 10.76
CA ASP A 360 -2.61 -23.61 10.90
C ASP A 360 -2.08 -22.83 9.69
N LYS A 361 -2.65 -23.03 8.49
CA LYS A 361 -2.23 -22.32 7.26
C LYS A 361 -2.83 -20.91 7.13
N ASN A 362 -3.81 -20.55 7.95
CA ASN A 362 -4.47 -19.25 7.92
C ASN A 362 -3.49 -18.08 8.16
N LYS A 363 -3.86 -16.89 7.68
CA LYS A 363 -3.07 -15.64 7.75
C LYS A 363 -3.75 -14.54 8.54
N ARG A 364 -4.73 -14.91 9.37
CA ARG A 364 -5.37 -14.03 10.35
C ARG A 364 -4.31 -13.42 11.26
N MET A 365 -4.46 -12.13 11.52
CA MET A 365 -3.80 -11.36 12.57
C MET A 365 -4.84 -10.41 13.17
N ASP A 366 -4.80 -10.10 14.47
CA ASP A 366 -5.75 -9.15 15.05
C ASP A 366 -5.33 -7.69 14.77
N ILE A 367 -4.02 -7.44 14.74
CA ILE A 367 -3.41 -6.13 14.52
C ILE A 367 -2.40 -6.20 13.35
N ARG A 368 -2.37 -5.18 12.50
CA ARG A 368 -1.24 -4.90 11.58
C ARG A 368 -0.71 -3.51 11.91
N TYR A 369 0.60 -3.38 12.14
CA TYR A 369 1.22 -2.06 12.40
C TYR A 369 2.22 -1.63 11.32
N ILE A 370 2.36 -0.30 11.20
CA ILE A 370 3.26 0.36 10.24
C ILE A 370 3.75 1.69 10.81
N TYR A 371 4.88 2.17 10.33
CA TYR A 371 5.51 3.41 10.77
C TYR A 371 5.01 4.61 9.96
N LEU A 372 4.81 5.73 10.64
CA LEU A 372 4.67 7.08 10.10
C LEU A 372 5.82 7.90 10.68
N ASN A 373 6.94 7.96 9.96
CA ASN A 373 8.20 8.53 10.45
C ASN A 373 8.99 9.27 9.35
N GLY A 374 10.14 9.84 9.74
CA GLY A 374 10.89 10.79 8.93
C GLY A 374 10.47 12.24 9.24
N GLU A 375 10.82 13.18 8.37
CA GLU A 375 10.49 14.59 8.57
C GLU A 375 8.96 14.85 8.62
N PRO A 376 8.45 15.66 9.57
CA PRO A 376 7.04 16.04 9.62
C PRO A 376 6.70 17.07 8.52
N ASP A 377 5.46 17.06 8.05
CA ASP A 377 4.95 17.89 6.93
C ASP A 377 5.78 17.76 5.63
N SER A 378 6.32 16.56 5.40
CA SER A 378 7.29 16.26 4.33
C SER A 378 6.77 16.55 2.93
N TRP A 379 5.46 16.49 2.70
CA TRP A 379 4.86 16.75 1.39
C TRP A 379 4.95 18.22 1.00
N ASP A 380 4.44 19.13 1.84
CA ASP A 380 4.40 20.57 1.53
C ASP A 380 5.80 21.20 1.63
N ARG A 381 6.65 20.68 2.53
CA ARG A 381 8.08 21.04 2.63
C ARG A 381 8.95 20.43 1.52
N GLY A 382 8.46 19.42 0.79
CA GLY A 382 9.21 18.66 -0.22
C GLY A 382 10.33 17.74 0.29
N VAL A 383 10.65 17.75 1.60
CA VAL A 383 11.68 16.91 2.26
C VAL A 383 11.23 15.44 2.39
N ASP A 384 12.05 14.52 2.90
CA ASP A 384 11.68 13.09 2.97
C ASP A 384 11.09 12.66 4.34
N GLY A 385 9.89 12.10 4.29
CA GLY A 385 9.11 11.64 5.44
C GLY A 385 7.76 11.06 4.99
N TRP A 386 7.01 10.45 5.91
CA TRP A 386 5.92 9.52 5.56
C TRP A 386 4.82 10.03 4.63
N GLN A 387 4.52 11.34 4.62
CA GLN A 387 3.45 11.90 3.78
C GLN A 387 3.69 11.72 2.27
N LYS A 388 4.94 11.54 1.83
CA LYS A 388 5.30 11.29 0.42
C LYS A 388 5.29 9.81 0.03
N TRP A 389 5.04 8.90 0.97
CA TRP A 389 5.09 7.47 0.68
C TRP A 389 3.81 6.95 0.01
N GLY A 390 3.97 6.34 -1.15
CA GLY A 390 2.89 5.75 -1.96
C GLY A 390 2.84 6.33 -3.38
N LYS A 391 1.66 6.33 -3.99
CA LYS A 391 1.43 6.73 -5.39
C LYS A 391 1.36 8.25 -5.62
N ASN A 392 2.36 9.00 -5.14
CA ASN A 392 2.47 10.45 -5.36
C ASN A 392 1.18 11.23 -4.95
N ILE A 393 0.63 10.89 -3.77
CA ILE A 393 -0.54 11.53 -3.15
C ILE A 393 -0.21 11.72 -1.66
N LYS A 394 -0.49 12.91 -1.09
CA LYS A 394 -0.21 13.22 0.33
C LYS A 394 -0.86 12.17 1.24
N GLY A 395 -0.05 11.40 1.96
CA GLY A 395 -0.46 10.38 2.92
C GLY A 395 -0.94 9.03 2.34
N ASP A 396 -0.70 8.72 1.06
CA ASP A 396 -1.23 7.51 0.39
C ASP A 396 -0.95 6.20 1.14
N ARG A 397 0.26 6.02 1.70
CA ARG A 397 0.59 4.86 2.55
C ARG A 397 -0.39 4.72 3.72
N ALA A 398 -0.68 5.79 4.46
CA ALA A 398 -1.61 5.74 5.60
C ALA A 398 -3.07 5.56 5.16
N ILE A 399 -3.50 6.28 4.12
CA ILE A 399 -4.86 6.20 3.54
C ILE A 399 -5.16 4.78 3.08
N THR A 400 -4.28 4.18 2.28
CA THR A 400 -4.45 2.79 1.82
C THR A 400 -4.31 1.79 2.97
N TYR A 401 -3.47 2.06 3.97
CA TYR A 401 -3.30 1.16 5.12
C TYR A 401 -4.58 0.99 5.93
N ILE A 402 -5.27 2.10 6.21
CA ILE A 402 -6.59 2.05 6.87
C ILE A 402 -7.55 1.26 5.97
N ARG A 403 -7.69 1.63 4.68
CA ARG A 403 -8.63 0.97 3.75
C ARG A 403 -8.43 -0.54 3.62
N GLU A 404 -7.21 -1.02 3.50
CA GLU A 404 -6.94 -2.46 3.38
C GLU A 404 -7.16 -3.22 4.70
N ASN A 405 -6.77 -2.66 5.84
CA ASN A 405 -7.05 -3.28 7.15
C ASN A 405 -8.56 -3.38 7.41
N ARG A 406 -9.32 -2.35 7.03
CA ARG A 406 -10.80 -2.36 7.02
C ARG A 406 -11.38 -3.48 6.15
N LYS A 407 -10.87 -3.68 4.93
CA LYS A 407 -11.26 -4.82 4.05
C LYS A 407 -10.94 -6.18 4.68
N LEU A 408 -9.89 -6.27 5.51
CA LEU A 408 -9.40 -7.51 6.12
C LEU A 408 -9.96 -7.78 7.53
N GLY A 409 -10.69 -6.83 8.13
CA GLY A 409 -11.16 -6.94 9.52
C GLY A 409 -10.02 -6.95 10.55
N ILE A 410 -8.88 -6.35 10.19
CA ILE A 410 -7.69 -6.24 11.04
C ILE A 410 -7.66 -4.83 11.64
N ILE A 411 -7.20 -4.68 12.88
CA ILE A 411 -7.04 -3.37 13.52
C ILE A 411 -5.74 -2.72 13.00
N PRO A 412 -5.78 -1.58 12.28
CA PRO A 412 -4.57 -0.86 11.89
C PRO A 412 -3.95 -0.17 13.12
N PHE A 413 -2.64 -0.32 13.29
CA PHE A 413 -1.84 0.45 14.25
C PHE A 413 -0.81 1.30 13.51
N PHE A 414 -0.60 2.53 13.99
CA PHE A 414 0.48 3.40 13.52
C PHE A 414 1.51 3.62 14.63
N VAL A 415 2.79 3.40 14.31
CA VAL A 415 3.90 3.91 15.10
C VAL A 415 4.19 5.31 14.56
N TYR A 416 3.68 6.33 15.25
CA TYR A 416 3.86 7.73 14.88
C TYR A 416 5.13 8.24 15.54
N TYR A 417 6.13 8.57 14.71
CA TYR A 417 7.51 8.75 15.15
C TYR A 417 8.20 9.83 14.31
N THR A 418 7.89 11.10 14.59
CA THR A 418 8.34 12.24 13.76
C THR A 418 9.09 13.33 14.54
N ILE A 419 9.12 13.30 15.88
CA ILE A 419 9.97 14.21 16.67
C ILE A 419 11.45 13.97 16.34
N CYS A 420 11.88 12.71 16.21
CA CYS A 420 13.26 12.33 15.88
C CYS A 420 13.64 12.54 14.39
N GLY A 421 12.65 12.82 13.54
CA GLY A 421 12.83 13.13 12.13
C GLY A 421 13.59 12.06 11.35
N ALA A 422 14.67 12.47 10.69
CA ALA A 422 15.55 11.57 9.94
C ALA A 422 16.76 11.02 10.73
N ASN A 423 17.04 11.49 11.96
CA ASN A 423 18.24 11.10 12.72
C ASN A 423 17.99 11.12 14.24
N GLU A 424 17.54 9.99 14.78
CA GLU A 424 17.30 9.76 16.21
C GLU A 424 18.54 10.05 17.10
N SER A 425 18.42 10.97 18.07
CA SER A 425 19.31 11.08 19.23
C SER A 425 18.81 12.14 20.21
N TYR A 426 19.13 12.02 21.51
CA TYR A 426 18.88 13.07 22.52
C TYR A 426 19.20 14.51 22.04
N VAL A 427 20.28 14.71 21.28
CA VAL A 427 20.66 16.04 20.78
C VAL A 427 19.77 16.47 19.61
N THR A 428 19.40 15.57 18.71
CA THR A 428 18.45 15.87 17.63
C THR A 428 17.09 16.21 18.21
N ASP A 429 16.56 15.33 19.06
CA ASP A 429 15.20 15.40 19.56
C ASP A 429 15.00 16.64 20.43
N LEU A 430 16.02 17.01 21.24
CA LEU A 430 16.01 18.24 22.04
C LEU A 430 16.03 19.49 21.16
N ASN A 431 16.76 19.50 20.04
CA ASN A 431 16.71 20.62 19.10
C ASN A 431 15.34 20.69 18.41
N ASN A 432 14.79 19.54 17.99
CA ASN A 432 13.55 19.46 17.23
C ASN A 432 12.31 19.91 18.02
N ILE A 433 12.25 19.67 19.35
CA ILE A 433 11.17 20.21 20.20
C ILE A 433 11.38 21.69 20.59
N GLN A 434 12.55 22.26 20.31
CA GLN A 434 12.90 23.65 20.65
C GLN A 434 12.93 24.58 19.44
N ASP A 435 12.96 24.04 18.22
CA ASP A 435 12.93 24.81 16.98
C ASP A 435 11.50 25.23 16.59
N ASP A 436 11.31 26.54 16.40
CA ASP A 436 10.04 27.19 16.07
C ASP A 436 9.39 26.69 14.76
N GLN A 437 10.18 26.17 13.81
CA GLN A 437 9.66 25.63 12.56
C GLN A 437 9.38 24.14 12.71
N TYR A 438 10.32 23.37 13.27
CA TYR A 438 10.23 21.92 13.35
C TYR A 438 9.00 21.45 14.14
N LEU A 439 8.78 22.00 15.33
CA LEU A 439 7.63 21.64 16.15
C LEU A 439 6.31 22.20 15.57
N GLY A 440 6.37 23.27 14.76
CA GLY A 440 5.23 23.74 13.97
C GLY A 440 4.83 22.75 12.86
N TYR A 441 5.80 22.22 12.11
CA TYR A 441 5.56 21.16 11.12
C TYR A 441 5.03 19.89 11.79
N TYR A 442 5.54 19.53 12.98
CA TYR A 442 5.06 18.40 13.77
C TYR A 442 3.56 18.48 14.08
N PHE A 443 3.06 19.61 14.59
CA PHE A 443 1.63 19.75 14.88
C PHE A 443 0.75 19.72 13.61
N ASN A 444 1.23 20.27 12.49
CA ASN A 444 0.54 20.16 11.19
C ASN A 444 0.49 18.70 10.70
N ASP A 445 1.57 17.95 10.86
CA ASP A 445 1.68 16.55 10.47
C ASP A 445 0.76 15.64 11.30
N LEU A 446 0.77 15.82 12.63
CA LEU A 446 -0.12 15.12 13.56
C LEU A 446 -1.59 15.41 13.23
N LYS A 447 -1.96 16.68 12.98
CA LYS A 447 -3.31 17.03 12.55
C LYS A 447 -3.68 16.33 11.23
N PHE A 448 -2.79 16.31 10.25
CA PHE A 448 -3.03 15.62 8.98
C PHE A 448 -3.19 14.10 9.16
N THR A 449 -2.49 13.48 10.10
CA THR A 449 -2.71 12.08 10.52
C THR A 449 -4.10 11.88 11.11
N LEU A 450 -4.52 12.73 12.06
CA LEU A 450 -5.83 12.65 12.72
C LEU A 450 -6.99 12.90 11.75
N ASP A 451 -6.88 13.89 10.86
CA ASP A 451 -7.84 14.14 9.77
C ASP A 451 -7.95 12.94 8.81
N THR A 452 -6.83 12.26 8.54
CA THR A 452 -6.80 11.06 7.71
C THR A 452 -7.46 9.87 8.41
N ILE A 453 -7.28 9.71 9.72
CA ILE A 453 -7.99 8.68 10.51
C ILE A 453 -9.50 8.96 10.53
N LEU A 454 -9.92 10.19 10.82
CA LEU A 454 -11.32 10.61 10.79
C LEU A 454 -11.99 10.32 9.44
N ARG A 455 -11.31 10.66 8.33
CA ARG A 455 -11.81 10.46 6.97
C ARG A 455 -11.88 8.99 6.54
N GLU A 456 -10.86 8.18 6.87
CA GLU A 456 -10.68 6.85 6.29
C GLU A 456 -11.09 5.70 7.22
N ALA A 457 -11.06 5.90 8.54
CA ALA A 457 -11.59 4.97 9.55
C ALA A 457 -12.96 5.41 10.06
N GLY A 458 -13.09 6.68 10.48
CA GLY A 458 -14.29 7.19 11.14
C GLY A 458 -14.51 6.52 12.50
N ASP A 459 -15.63 5.84 12.66
CA ASP A 459 -16.02 5.14 13.91
C ASP A 459 -15.19 3.89 14.22
N ASP A 460 -14.26 3.47 13.34
CA ASP A 460 -13.49 2.25 13.55
C ASP A 460 -12.21 2.44 14.34
N LEU A 461 -11.80 1.36 15.02
CA LEU A 461 -10.65 1.32 15.90
C LEU A 461 -9.33 1.49 15.11
N VAL A 462 -8.53 2.48 15.48
CA VAL A 462 -7.16 2.68 15.01
C VAL A 462 -6.23 2.79 16.21
N GLY A 463 -5.14 2.04 16.22
CA GLY A 463 -4.12 2.14 17.26
C GLY A 463 -3.06 3.20 16.94
N MET A 464 -2.56 3.93 17.94
CA MET A 464 -1.39 4.82 17.79
C MET A 464 -0.37 4.61 18.91
N ILE A 465 0.89 4.39 18.54
CA ILE A 465 2.05 4.42 19.44
C ILE A 465 2.80 5.71 19.15
N PHE A 466 2.91 6.59 20.15
CA PHE A 466 3.56 7.88 20.03
C PHE A 466 5.04 7.84 20.41
N GLU A 467 5.83 8.50 19.55
CA GLU A 467 7.24 8.88 19.70
C GLU A 467 8.06 7.87 20.52
N PRO A 468 8.35 6.70 19.93
CA PRO A 468 9.42 5.83 20.38
C PRO A 468 10.67 6.61 20.78
N ASP A 469 11.33 6.17 21.86
CA ASP A 469 12.71 6.52 22.21
C ASP A 469 12.91 7.97 22.71
N PHE A 470 12.10 8.94 22.25
CA PHE A 470 12.13 10.36 22.59
C PHE A 470 12.17 10.61 24.11
N ILE A 471 11.15 10.16 24.85
CA ILE A 471 11.10 10.36 26.31
C ILE A 471 12.22 9.54 26.99
N GLY A 472 12.64 8.42 26.39
CA GLY A 472 13.78 7.62 26.84
C GLY A 472 15.10 8.37 26.79
N TYR A 473 15.40 9.05 25.68
CA TYR A 473 16.58 9.91 25.55
C TYR A 473 16.57 11.05 26.56
N MET A 474 15.43 11.68 26.77
CA MET A 474 15.26 12.78 27.73
C MET A 474 15.49 12.29 29.17
N MET A 475 14.95 11.13 29.55
CA MET A 475 15.21 10.50 30.85
C MET A 475 16.70 10.17 31.04
N GLN A 476 17.32 9.57 30.02
CA GLN A 476 18.68 9.05 30.11
C GLN A 476 19.75 10.15 30.13
N ASN A 477 19.57 11.24 29.36
CA ASN A 477 20.67 12.17 29.03
C ASN A 477 20.50 13.60 29.58
N SER A 478 19.28 14.04 29.93
CA SER A 478 19.06 15.45 30.35
C SER A 478 19.55 15.77 31.77
N GLY A 479 19.43 14.81 32.69
CA GLY A 479 19.56 15.06 34.13
C GLY A 479 18.45 15.93 34.73
N LEU A 480 17.35 16.16 33.99
CA LEU A 480 16.25 17.05 34.34
C LEU A 480 14.90 16.32 34.36
N GLN A 481 13.92 16.86 35.10
CA GLN A 481 12.53 16.42 35.03
C GLN A 481 11.85 16.96 33.76
N PRO A 482 10.80 16.29 33.21
CA PRO A 482 10.15 16.70 31.97
C PRO A 482 9.61 18.13 31.97
N ASN A 483 9.12 18.62 33.11
CA ASN A 483 8.63 20.00 33.27
C ASN A 483 9.75 21.06 33.38
N GLN A 484 11.02 20.66 33.32
CA GLN A 484 12.20 21.53 33.30
C GLN A 484 12.87 21.58 31.92
N ILE A 485 12.46 20.72 30.98
CA ILE A 485 13.01 20.63 29.63
C ILE A 485 12.09 21.42 28.70
N PHE A 486 12.57 22.56 28.18
CA PHE A 486 11.82 23.43 27.29
C PHE A 486 11.43 22.72 25.98
N ALA A 487 10.19 22.93 25.55
CA ALA A 487 9.63 22.49 24.28
C ALA A 487 8.58 23.53 23.85
N ASN A 488 8.64 24.05 22.62
CA ASN A 488 7.90 25.26 22.19
C ASN A 488 6.41 24.97 21.88
N THR A 489 5.69 24.47 22.88
CA THR A 489 4.34 23.89 22.78
C THR A 489 3.29 24.91 22.35
N LYS A 490 3.47 26.19 22.71
CA LYS A 490 2.57 27.30 22.32
C LYS A 490 2.36 27.44 20.81
N LEU A 491 3.27 26.90 19.98
CA LEU A 491 3.13 26.85 18.52
C LEU A 491 1.84 26.17 18.05
N VAL A 492 1.22 25.29 18.85
CA VAL A 492 -0.09 24.69 18.50
C VAL A 492 -1.21 25.75 18.38
N TYR A 493 -1.06 26.88 19.07
CA TYR A 493 -1.96 28.04 19.06
C TYR A 493 -1.41 29.20 18.20
N GLU A 494 -0.08 29.40 18.19
CA GLU A 494 0.57 30.53 17.54
C GLU A 494 1.03 30.23 16.11
N THR A 495 0.64 31.08 15.16
CA THR A 495 1.12 31.03 13.78
C THR A 495 2.63 31.21 13.72
N ALA A 496 3.33 30.12 13.43
CA ALA A 496 4.79 30.05 13.30
C ALA A 496 5.35 31.17 12.41
N TYR A 497 6.50 31.72 12.82
CA TYR A 497 7.17 32.85 12.16
C TYR A 497 7.61 32.49 10.73
N GLY A 498 6.75 32.79 9.76
CA GLY A 498 6.99 32.52 8.33
C GLY A 498 5.74 32.65 7.47
N GLY A 499 4.55 32.39 8.01
CA GLY A 499 3.26 32.65 7.35
C GLY A 499 2.82 31.63 6.29
N GLU A 500 3.70 30.75 5.80
CA GLU A 500 3.36 29.74 4.78
C GLU A 500 2.88 28.39 5.38
N HIS A 501 3.26 28.07 6.63
CA HIS A 501 2.80 26.87 7.37
C HIS A 501 2.10 27.27 8.68
N ALA A 502 1.03 28.08 8.58
CA ALA A 502 0.41 28.73 9.72
C ALA A 502 -0.28 27.75 10.70
N VAL A 503 0.33 27.55 11.85
CA VAL A 503 -0.26 26.79 12.96
C VAL A 503 -1.25 27.67 13.73
N GLY A 504 -2.40 27.09 14.04
CA GLY A 504 -3.53 27.72 14.75
C GLY A 504 -4.58 26.64 14.95
N ILE A 505 -4.10 25.46 15.38
CA ILE A 505 -4.81 24.18 15.35
C ILE A 505 -5.73 24.05 16.55
N LEU A 506 -5.30 24.64 17.66
CA LEU A 506 -6.05 24.80 18.90
C LEU A 506 -6.32 26.30 19.14
N ASP A 507 -7.46 26.63 19.74
CA ASP A 507 -7.81 28.00 20.16
C ASP A 507 -7.48 28.17 21.65
N SER A 508 -6.52 29.04 21.98
CA SER A 508 -6.04 29.24 23.36
C SER A 508 -7.07 29.83 24.32
N ALA A 509 -8.26 30.24 23.85
CA ALA A 509 -9.38 30.63 24.70
C ALA A 509 -10.29 29.45 25.14
N VAL A 510 -10.17 28.26 24.52
CA VAL A 510 -11.02 27.08 24.82
C VAL A 510 -10.27 25.75 24.90
N ASP A 511 -9.19 25.59 24.13
CA ASP A 511 -8.36 24.39 24.05
C ASP A 511 -7.21 24.44 25.07
N VAL A 512 -7.58 24.66 26.33
CA VAL A 512 -6.67 24.79 27.48
C VAL A 512 -6.46 23.47 28.21
N ASP A 513 -5.38 23.39 28.98
CA ASP A 513 -5.13 22.26 29.87
C ASP A 513 -6.15 22.26 31.03
N PRO A 514 -6.94 21.19 31.24
CA PRO A 514 -7.98 21.16 32.27
C PRO A 514 -7.44 21.04 33.71
N GLU A 515 -6.14 20.79 33.91
CA GLU A 515 -5.52 20.80 35.26
C GLU A 515 -5.07 22.21 35.67
N THR A 516 -4.81 23.12 34.73
CA THR A 516 -4.38 24.51 35.01
C THR A 516 -5.42 25.56 34.63
N ASN A 517 -6.32 25.25 33.69
CA ASN A 517 -7.18 26.20 32.97
C ASN A 517 -6.38 27.28 32.21
N GLU A 518 -5.20 26.93 31.70
CA GLU A 518 -4.30 27.78 30.92
C GLU A 518 -3.79 27.02 29.68
N PRO A 519 -3.25 27.69 28.65
CA PRO A 519 -2.62 27.02 27.51
C PRO A 519 -1.53 26.01 27.93
N PHE A 520 -1.33 24.94 27.14
CA PHE A 520 -0.31 23.93 27.43
C PHE A 520 1.09 24.56 27.54
N ALA A 521 1.79 24.25 28.62
CA ALA A 521 3.04 24.92 28.99
C ALA A 521 4.23 24.53 28.08
N ASP A 522 5.17 25.45 27.87
CA ASP A 522 6.34 25.23 27.00
C ASP A 522 7.42 24.33 27.63
N ASN A 523 7.10 23.06 27.82
CA ASN A 523 8.00 22.00 28.28
C ASN A 523 7.46 20.62 27.89
N ILE A 524 8.24 19.55 28.07
CA ILE A 524 7.84 18.19 27.66
C ILE A 524 6.51 17.73 28.30
N ASN A 525 6.22 18.11 29.54
CA ASN A 525 4.93 17.78 30.16
C ASN A 525 3.77 18.45 29.43
N GLY A 526 3.89 19.73 29.05
CA GLY A 526 2.87 20.41 28.25
C GLY A 526 2.76 19.87 26.82
N LEU A 527 3.88 19.55 26.16
CA LEU A 527 3.90 18.98 24.81
C LEU A 527 3.15 17.64 24.73
N VAL A 528 3.49 16.69 25.60
CA VAL A 528 2.84 15.36 25.67
C VAL A 528 1.36 15.50 26.00
N ARG A 529 1.00 16.41 26.92
CA ARG A 529 -0.41 16.70 27.26
C ARG A 529 -1.17 17.32 26.09
N CYS A 530 -0.55 18.21 25.32
CA CYS A 530 -1.12 18.77 24.09
C CYS A 530 -1.36 17.69 23.02
N ILE A 531 -0.40 16.78 22.80
CA ILE A 531 -0.54 15.66 21.86
C ILE A 531 -1.71 14.75 22.28
N ASN A 532 -1.75 14.35 23.56
CA ASN A 532 -2.84 13.55 24.12
C ASN A 532 -4.20 14.27 24.00
N TYR A 533 -4.23 15.60 24.21
CA TYR A 533 -5.44 16.40 24.04
C TYR A 533 -5.93 16.40 22.59
N MET A 534 -5.04 16.60 21.62
CA MET A 534 -5.39 16.56 20.19
C MET A 534 -6.03 15.22 19.81
N VAL A 535 -5.49 14.09 20.25
CA VAL A 535 -6.07 12.76 19.99
C VAL A 535 -7.44 12.61 20.66
N ASN A 536 -7.55 12.93 21.94
CA ASN A 536 -8.82 12.84 22.69
C ASN A 536 -9.89 13.78 22.11
N LYS A 537 -9.52 14.97 21.60
CA LYS A 537 -10.44 15.90 20.95
C LYS A 537 -11.07 15.27 19.70
N TYR A 538 -10.31 14.55 18.88
CA TYR A 538 -10.90 13.84 17.72
C TYR A 538 -11.86 12.71 18.15
N ASN A 539 -11.53 11.98 19.22
CA ASN A 539 -12.42 10.94 19.76
C ASN A 539 -13.73 11.52 20.33
N VAL A 540 -13.67 12.66 21.02
CA VAL A 540 -14.84 13.29 21.68
C VAL A 540 -15.69 14.13 20.73
N ASP A 541 -15.07 15.03 19.96
CA ASP A 541 -15.78 16.03 19.14
C ASP A 541 -16.17 15.49 17.76
N TYR A 542 -15.36 14.58 17.19
CA TYR A 542 -15.56 14.04 15.84
C TYR A 542 -15.93 12.55 15.82
N GLY A 543 -15.92 11.87 16.97
CA GLY A 543 -16.39 10.50 17.11
C GLY A 543 -15.45 9.43 16.52
N THR A 544 -14.15 9.68 16.47
CA THR A 544 -13.16 8.65 16.12
C THR A 544 -12.98 7.62 17.24
N THR A 545 -12.45 6.44 16.90
CA THR A 545 -12.03 5.44 17.89
C THR A 545 -10.51 5.24 17.85
N ILE A 546 -9.75 6.27 18.26
CA ILE A 546 -8.28 6.20 18.34
C ILE A 546 -7.88 5.66 19.73
N TYR A 547 -7.22 4.50 19.76
CA TYR A 547 -6.70 3.85 20.95
C TYR A 547 -5.19 4.09 20.99
N PHE A 548 -4.69 4.84 21.97
CA PHE A 548 -3.35 5.42 21.90
C PHE A 548 -2.50 5.28 23.16
N GLY A 549 -1.18 5.31 22.98
CA GLY A 549 -0.22 5.14 24.07
C GLY A 549 1.19 5.60 23.69
N TRP A 550 2.02 5.81 24.70
CA TRP A 550 3.42 6.21 24.55
C TRP A 550 4.35 5.01 24.73
N GLN A 551 5.44 4.96 23.97
CA GLN A 551 6.46 3.92 24.11
C GLN A 551 7.43 4.23 25.27
N PHE A 552 7.90 3.17 25.92
CA PHE A 552 8.85 3.17 27.04
C PHE A 552 10.04 2.26 26.70
N ASN A 553 11.25 2.63 27.11
CA ASN A 553 12.45 1.83 26.88
C ASN A 553 12.99 1.15 28.15
N THR A 554 13.46 -0.10 28.00
CA THR A 554 14.33 -0.78 28.97
C THR A 554 15.67 -0.07 29.25
N TRP A 555 16.16 0.75 28.31
CA TRP A 555 17.44 1.48 28.41
C TRP A 555 17.35 2.91 28.94
N SER A 556 16.13 3.44 29.14
CA SER A 556 15.89 4.85 29.47
C SER A 556 16.44 5.30 30.84
N ASN A 557 16.59 4.37 31.79
CA ASN A 557 17.01 4.68 33.15
C ASN A 557 18.56 4.81 33.24
N PRO A 558 19.12 5.98 33.62
CA PRO A 558 20.56 6.24 33.60
C PRO A 558 21.34 5.74 34.84
N TYR A 559 20.79 4.79 35.62
CA TYR A 559 21.37 4.39 36.90
C TYR A 559 22.79 3.80 36.76
N GLN A 560 23.75 4.40 37.49
CA GLN A 560 25.14 3.98 37.62
C GLN A 560 25.25 2.62 38.33
N GLY A 561 25.19 1.53 37.56
CA GLY A 561 25.17 0.16 38.08
C GLY A 561 24.41 -0.85 37.21
N ILE A 562 23.73 -0.39 36.15
CA ILE A 562 23.20 -1.25 35.09
C ILE A 562 24.38 -1.87 34.31
N PRO A 563 24.40 -3.19 34.04
CA PRO A 563 25.47 -3.83 33.26
C PRO A 563 25.55 -3.29 31.83
N ALA A 564 26.70 -3.47 31.15
CA ALA A 564 26.87 -3.10 29.75
C ALA A 564 25.93 -3.89 28.80
N LYS A 565 25.55 -5.12 29.16
CA LYS A 565 24.50 -5.90 28.47
C LYS A 565 23.07 -5.39 28.75
N GLY A 566 22.90 -4.35 29.57
CA GLY A 566 21.62 -3.73 29.89
C GLY A 566 20.90 -4.33 31.10
N LEU A 567 19.78 -3.69 31.48
CA LEU A 567 19.08 -3.90 32.75
C LEU A 567 18.57 -5.33 32.97
N MET A 568 18.18 -6.03 31.90
CA MET A 568 17.60 -7.39 32.00
C MET A 568 18.64 -8.45 32.40
N HIS A 569 19.93 -8.18 32.22
CA HIS A 569 21.03 -9.09 32.53
C HIS A 569 21.53 -8.98 33.98
N VAL A 570 21.04 -8.02 34.77
CA VAL A 570 21.56 -7.73 36.13
C VAL A 570 21.39 -8.87 37.13
N THR A 571 20.52 -9.86 36.85
CA THR A 571 20.44 -11.09 37.66
C THR A 571 21.63 -12.03 37.48
N GLU A 572 22.41 -11.91 36.40
CA GLU A 572 23.64 -12.70 36.21
C GLU A 572 24.72 -12.31 37.22
N ASP A 573 24.82 -11.01 37.54
CA ASP A 573 25.75 -10.47 38.55
C ASP A 573 25.20 -10.51 39.98
N MET A 574 23.91 -10.21 40.17
CA MET A 574 23.29 -10.05 41.50
C MET A 574 22.51 -11.29 41.98
N GLY A 575 22.33 -12.30 41.13
CA GLY A 575 21.40 -13.41 41.35
C GLY A 575 19.93 -12.98 41.20
N ILE A 576 19.05 -13.94 40.87
CA ILE A 576 17.63 -13.72 40.54
C ILE A 576 16.90 -12.81 41.55
N THR A 577 16.99 -13.10 42.86
CA THR A 577 16.18 -12.39 43.87
C THR A 577 16.56 -10.91 44.02
N GLN A 578 17.85 -10.59 44.00
CA GLN A 578 18.30 -9.20 44.16
C GLN A 578 18.20 -8.45 42.83
N GLY A 579 18.57 -9.09 41.71
CA GLY A 579 18.43 -8.51 40.38
C GLY A 579 16.98 -8.19 40.00
N ARG A 580 16.01 -9.09 40.25
CA ARG A 580 14.58 -8.80 40.01
C ARG A 580 14.02 -7.70 40.91
N ALA A 581 14.56 -7.52 42.12
CA ALA A 581 14.23 -6.35 42.95
C ALA A 581 14.80 -5.05 42.35
N PHE A 582 16.08 -5.05 41.96
CA PHE A 582 16.72 -3.91 41.31
C PHE A 582 16.00 -3.50 40.01
N ILE A 583 15.61 -4.46 39.17
CA ILE A 583 14.82 -4.23 37.94
C ILE A 583 13.49 -3.54 38.26
N ARG A 584 12.77 -4.01 39.29
CA ARG A 584 11.50 -3.41 39.72
C ARG A 584 11.67 -1.96 40.16
N ASP A 585 12.73 -1.66 40.90
CA ASP A 585 13.00 -0.30 41.36
C ASP A 585 13.32 0.64 40.17
N ARG A 586 14.15 0.20 39.20
CA ARG A 586 14.42 0.97 37.97
C ARG A 586 13.15 1.17 37.13
N ALA A 587 12.25 0.18 37.09
CA ALA A 587 10.96 0.29 36.41
C ALA A 587 10.05 1.35 37.07
N ILE A 588 9.97 1.35 38.41
CA ILE A 588 9.19 2.35 39.16
C ILE A 588 9.74 3.77 38.89
N GLU A 589 11.06 3.95 38.82
CA GLU A 589 11.68 5.23 38.44
C GLU A 589 11.31 5.65 37.00
N THR A 590 11.40 4.74 36.02
CA THR A 590 10.98 5.01 34.63
C THR A 590 9.49 5.36 34.56
N ALA A 591 8.61 4.59 35.20
CA ALA A 591 7.18 4.90 35.24
C ALA A 591 6.90 6.28 35.81
N ASN A 592 7.54 6.66 36.92
CA ASN A 592 7.36 7.98 37.53
C ASN A 592 7.87 9.11 36.62
N TYR A 593 8.97 8.93 35.89
CA TYR A 593 9.47 9.91 34.92
C TYR A 593 8.47 10.16 33.78
N TYR A 594 7.92 9.09 33.20
CA TYR A 594 6.97 9.19 32.08
C TYR A 594 5.60 9.70 32.56
N ILE A 595 5.16 9.35 33.77
CA ILE A 595 3.97 9.95 34.41
C ILE A 595 4.20 11.47 34.61
N ALA A 596 5.39 11.89 35.04
CA ALA A 596 5.76 13.30 35.13
C ALA A 596 5.88 13.99 33.75
N ALA A 597 6.16 13.23 32.69
CA ALA A 597 6.06 13.69 31.31
C ALA A 597 4.59 13.80 30.82
N GLY A 598 3.60 13.36 31.60
CA GLY A 598 2.19 13.57 31.28
C GLY A 598 1.54 12.51 30.38
N VAL A 599 2.21 11.38 30.11
CA VAL A 599 1.74 10.36 29.15
C VAL A 599 0.36 9.77 29.48
N LYS A 600 -0.07 9.84 30.75
CA LYS A 600 -1.39 9.39 31.24
C LYS A 600 -2.55 10.38 31.02
N SER A 601 -2.27 11.58 30.51
CA SER A 601 -3.29 12.62 30.33
C SER A 601 -4.30 12.25 29.24
N PHE A 602 -5.51 12.83 29.32
CA PHE A 602 -6.59 12.69 28.32
C PHE A 602 -6.91 11.26 27.88
N ASN A 603 -6.94 10.32 28.83
CA ASN A 603 -7.34 8.93 28.61
C ASN A 603 -6.47 8.13 27.63
N ALA A 604 -5.15 8.41 27.56
CA ALA A 604 -4.22 7.50 26.87
C ALA A 604 -4.40 6.05 27.38
N ASP A 605 -4.77 5.15 26.48
CA ASP A 605 -5.32 3.84 26.80
C ASP A 605 -4.27 2.83 27.27
N PHE A 606 -3.01 2.98 26.83
CA PHE A 606 -1.95 2.01 27.10
C PHE A 606 -0.55 2.64 27.16
N MET A 607 0.44 1.84 27.59
CA MET A 607 1.86 2.11 27.36
C MET A 607 2.46 1.03 26.46
N SER A 608 3.25 1.45 25.47
CA SER A 608 4.08 0.55 24.65
C SER A 608 5.42 0.31 25.35
N ILE A 609 6.06 -0.85 25.17
CA ILE A 609 7.40 -1.10 25.73
C ILE A 609 8.32 -1.90 24.81
N ASP A 610 9.49 -1.30 24.60
CA ASP A 610 10.56 -1.80 23.76
C ASP A 610 11.67 -2.54 24.52
N LYS A 611 12.18 -3.61 23.89
CA LYS A 611 13.37 -4.38 24.26
C LYS A 611 14.56 -3.91 23.38
N TYR A 612 14.90 -2.64 23.49
CA TYR A 612 16.02 -1.96 22.81
C TYR A 612 15.97 -1.92 21.26
N GLY A 613 14.89 -2.36 20.61
CA GLY A 613 14.74 -2.35 19.15
C GLY A 613 15.75 -3.18 18.36
N GLN A 614 16.52 -4.07 19.01
CA GLN A 614 17.58 -4.87 18.37
C GLN A 614 17.32 -6.38 18.47
N ASP A 615 17.54 -7.05 17.33
CA ASP A 615 17.24 -8.47 17.13
C ASP A 615 18.49 -9.34 17.30
N ALA A 616 18.37 -10.50 17.96
CA ALA A 616 19.48 -11.29 18.49
C ALA A 616 20.68 -11.49 17.55
N VAL A 617 20.63 -12.49 16.67
CA VAL A 617 21.80 -12.87 15.87
C VAL A 617 22.03 -11.93 14.69
N ALA A 618 20.98 -11.25 14.21
CA ALA A 618 21.12 -10.24 13.16
C ALA A 618 21.95 -9.03 13.62
N ARG A 619 21.85 -8.63 14.91
CA ARG A 619 22.67 -7.56 15.49
C ARG A 619 24.01 -8.07 16.03
N GLU A 620 24.05 -9.27 16.60
CA GLU A 620 25.25 -9.87 17.19
C GLU A 620 25.51 -11.28 16.60
N PRO A 621 26.12 -11.42 15.40
CA PRO A 621 26.28 -12.71 14.73
C PRO A 621 27.08 -13.77 15.49
N PHE A 622 27.89 -13.38 16.47
CA PHE A 622 28.58 -14.32 17.36
C PHE A 622 27.61 -15.10 18.28
N ALA A 623 26.43 -14.53 18.58
CA ALA A 623 25.43 -15.11 19.46
C ALA A 623 24.81 -16.41 18.90
N ALA A 624 24.93 -16.65 17.59
CA ALA A 624 24.64 -17.96 16.98
C ALA A 624 25.48 -19.10 17.59
N THR A 625 26.71 -18.80 18.02
CA THR A 625 27.59 -19.78 18.67
C THR A 625 27.58 -19.62 20.19
N ASP A 626 27.63 -18.38 20.68
CA ASP A 626 27.69 -18.08 22.11
C ASP A 626 26.67 -17.00 22.54
N PRO A 627 25.41 -17.40 22.80
CA PRO A 627 24.34 -16.46 23.12
C PRO A 627 24.42 -15.88 24.53
N GLN A 628 25.29 -16.40 25.41
CA GLN A 628 25.42 -15.91 26.79
C GLN A 628 26.06 -14.51 26.86
N ASP A 629 27.02 -14.22 25.99
CA ASP A 629 27.68 -12.91 25.90
C ASP A 629 26.87 -11.89 25.06
N SER A 630 25.69 -12.27 24.56
CA SER A 630 24.81 -11.39 23.80
C SER A 630 24.06 -10.40 24.68
N THR A 631 23.90 -9.17 24.18
CA THR A 631 23.02 -8.12 24.72
C THR A 631 21.54 -8.39 24.42
N TRP A 632 21.27 -9.22 23.40
CA TRP A 632 19.96 -9.31 22.74
C TRP A 632 19.33 -10.71 22.82
N PHE A 633 20.15 -11.78 22.83
CA PHE A 633 19.69 -13.17 22.73
C PHE A 633 19.30 -13.76 24.10
N PHE A 634 18.24 -13.22 24.69
CA PHE A 634 17.74 -13.57 26.01
C PHE A 634 17.47 -15.08 26.21
N ASN A 635 17.85 -15.61 27.38
CA ASN A 635 17.32 -16.88 27.88
C ASN A 635 15.98 -16.66 28.62
N GLY A 636 15.32 -17.73 29.06
CA GLY A 636 14.02 -17.63 29.72
C GLY A 636 14.02 -16.89 31.07
N ASP A 637 15.14 -16.85 31.79
CA ASP A 637 15.27 -16.01 32.99
C ASP A 637 15.39 -14.52 32.65
N THR A 638 16.09 -14.20 31.56
CA THR A 638 16.23 -12.83 31.02
C THR A 638 14.88 -12.33 30.46
N TRP A 639 14.07 -13.21 29.88
CA TRP A 639 12.69 -12.90 29.50
C TRP A 639 11.74 -12.72 30.70
N ASN A 640 11.87 -13.55 31.73
CA ASN A 640 11.12 -13.36 32.97
C ASN A 640 11.52 -12.07 33.72
N ASN A 641 12.78 -11.63 33.58
CA ASN A 641 13.23 -10.31 34.03
C ASN A 641 12.53 -9.17 33.28
N TYR A 642 12.38 -9.30 31.95
CA TYR A 642 11.61 -8.35 31.14
C TYR A 642 10.13 -8.33 31.55
N LEU A 643 9.50 -9.47 31.80
CA LEU A 643 8.12 -9.51 32.31
C LEU A 643 7.96 -8.90 33.71
N GLU A 644 8.95 -9.01 34.60
CA GLU A 644 8.90 -8.32 35.90
C GLU A 644 9.09 -6.79 35.76
N TYR A 645 9.89 -6.31 34.80
CA TYR A 645 10.00 -4.89 34.45
C TYR A 645 8.67 -4.35 33.88
N VAL A 646 8.09 -5.05 32.89
CA VAL A 646 6.76 -4.77 32.31
C VAL A 646 5.68 -4.66 33.40
N LYS A 647 5.65 -5.63 34.31
CA LYS A 647 4.71 -5.71 35.43
C LYS A 647 4.87 -4.57 36.43
N ALA A 648 6.10 -4.20 36.74
CA ALA A 648 6.41 -3.09 37.64
C ALA A 648 6.00 -1.73 37.04
N LEU A 649 6.24 -1.53 35.74
CA LEU A 649 5.69 -0.39 35.00
C LEU A 649 4.15 -0.41 35.07
N HIS A 650 3.50 -1.52 34.72
CA HIS A 650 2.03 -1.65 34.69
C HIS A 650 1.40 -1.33 36.05
N GLN A 651 1.98 -1.85 37.14
CA GLN A 651 1.49 -1.58 38.49
C GLN A 651 1.66 -0.12 38.91
N THR A 652 2.68 0.59 38.37
CA THR A 652 2.95 2.00 38.70
C THR A 652 2.15 2.97 37.82
N THR A 653 2.04 2.70 36.51
CA THR A 653 1.24 3.50 35.57
C THR A 653 -0.25 3.21 35.67
N SER A 654 -0.64 2.00 36.08
CA SER A 654 -2.00 1.45 35.94
C SER A 654 -2.51 1.40 34.49
N LEU A 655 -1.62 1.49 33.50
CA LEU A 655 -1.96 1.38 32.08
C LEU A 655 -1.76 -0.07 31.59
N PRO A 656 -2.69 -0.62 30.77
CA PRO A 656 -2.44 -1.80 29.95
C PRO A 656 -1.13 -1.70 29.15
N VAL A 657 -0.52 -2.85 28.83
CA VAL A 657 0.77 -2.88 28.13
C VAL A 657 0.64 -3.46 26.72
N VAL A 658 1.24 -2.76 25.75
CA VAL A 658 1.53 -3.28 24.42
C VAL A 658 3.02 -3.57 24.32
N LEU A 659 3.41 -4.82 24.06
CA LEU A 659 4.83 -5.13 23.82
C LEU A 659 5.19 -4.75 22.38
N TRP A 660 6.17 -3.88 22.20
CA TRP A 660 6.66 -3.43 20.89
C TRP A 660 8.08 -2.85 21.03
N GLN A 661 9.09 -3.27 20.28
CA GLN A 661 9.04 -4.18 19.15
C GLN A 661 9.52 -5.61 19.51
N MET A 662 8.76 -6.62 19.08
CA MET A 662 9.07 -8.02 19.38
C MET A 662 9.62 -8.72 18.12
N PRO A 663 10.91 -9.03 18.00
CA PRO A 663 11.45 -9.67 16.80
C PRO A 663 10.85 -11.07 16.56
N VAL A 664 10.82 -11.52 15.30
CA VAL A 664 10.46 -12.90 14.93
C VAL A 664 11.65 -13.66 14.34
N GLY A 665 11.40 -14.87 13.83
CA GLY A 665 12.38 -15.96 13.83
C GLY A 665 12.00 -16.95 14.95
N HIS A 666 12.92 -17.83 15.33
CA HIS A 666 12.82 -18.72 16.51
C HIS A 666 14.22 -19.24 16.88
N ILE A 667 14.39 -19.85 18.07
CA ILE A 667 15.64 -20.52 18.43
C ILE A 667 15.89 -21.71 17.50
N GLU A 668 17.16 -21.93 17.16
CA GLU A 668 17.51 -22.96 16.19
C GLU A 668 17.15 -24.41 16.56
N ARG A 669 16.85 -25.20 15.51
CA ARG A 669 16.36 -26.58 15.57
C ARG A 669 15.07 -26.74 16.37
N SER A 670 14.07 -25.94 16.02
CA SER A 670 12.69 -26.16 16.46
C SER A 670 12.23 -27.60 16.17
N GLN A 671 11.42 -28.17 17.05
CA GLN A 671 10.76 -29.46 16.89
C GLN A 671 9.25 -29.27 16.64
N ALA A 672 8.83 -28.05 16.30
CA ALA A 672 7.47 -27.77 15.87
C ALA A 672 7.20 -28.40 14.49
N MET A 673 6.04 -29.02 14.33
CA MET A 673 5.60 -29.55 13.03
C MET A 673 5.21 -28.41 12.09
N ASP A 674 5.79 -28.42 10.89
CA ASP A 674 5.38 -27.58 9.77
C ASP A 674 4.16 -28.20 9.05
N PRO A 675 3.05 -27.45 8.85
CA PRO A 675 1.93 -27.88 8.04
C PRO A 675 2.13 -27.68 6.53
N TYR A 676 3.09 -26.87 6.06
CA TYR A 676 3.25 -26.48 4.65
C TYR A 676 3.79 -27.60 3.78
N ASP A 677 5.05 -27.94 3.96
CA ASP A 677 5.83 -28.91 3.20
C ASP A 677 5.89 -30.27 3.93
N GLY A 678 5.74 -30.26 5.26
CA GLY A 678 5.40 -31.45 6.05
C GLY A 678 6.62 -32.13 6.69
N GLY A 679 6.79 -31.90 7.98
CA GLY A 679 7.93 -32.36 8.75
C GLY A 679 8.14 -31.44 9.95
N LEU A 680 9.39 -31.15 10.27
CA LEU A 680 9.74 -29.99 11.10
C LEU A 680 9.95 -28.77 10.20
N PHE A 681 9.96 -27.56 10.79
CA PHE A 681 10.51 -26.38 10.11
C PHE A 681 12.03 -26.56 9.88
N ASP A 682 12.56 -25.88 8.86
CA ASP A 682 13.99 -25.90 8.52
C ASP A 682 14.87 -25.16 9.55
N GLU A 683 16.19 -25.35 9.49
CA GLU A 683 17.16 -24.59 10.30
C GLU A 683 17.41 -23.20 9.69
N LEU A 684 17.18 -22.13 10.46
CA LEU A 684 17.52 -20.75 10.06
C LEU A 684 19.04 -20.63 9.92
N THR A 685 19.50 -20.25 8.73
CA THR A 685 20.91 -20.31 8.35
C THR A 685 21.81 -19.30 9.07
N ASN A 686 21.24 -18.34 9.80
CA ASN A 686 21.90 -17.19 10.41
C ASN A 686 22.70 -16.35 9.41
N THR A 687 22.09 -16.13 8.24
CA THR A 687 22.64 -15.30 7.16
C THR A 687 21.58 -14.42 6.50
N GLU A 688 22.01 -13.26 6.02
CA GLU A 688 21.35 -12.52 4.94
C GLU A 688 21.88 -13.04 3.59
N SER A 689 20.97 -13.47 2.72
CA SER A 689 21.31 -14.02 1.40
C SER A 689 20.29 -13.57 0.37
N GLY A 690 20.66 -12.54 -0.41
CA GLY A 690 19.78 -11.93 -1.39
C GLY A 690 18.52 -11.33 -0.74
N GLY A 691 18.69 -10.35 0.16
CA GLY A 691 17.59 -9.62 0.81
C GLY A 691 16.83 -10.40 1.89
N ALA A 692 16.65 -11.71 1.70
CA ALA A 692 16.07 -12.60 2.69
C ALA A 692 17.02 -12.82 3.88
N CYS A 693 16.49 -12.72 5.10
CA CYS A 693 17.24 -12.68 6.35
C CYS A 693 16.78 -13.79 7.31
N TYR A 694 17.59 -14.83 7.44
CA TYR A 694 17.24 -16.06 8.18
C TYR A 694 17.98 -16.12 9.52
N TYR A 695 17.72 -15.17 10.42
CA TYR A 695 18.40 -15.08 11.72
C TYR A 695 17.50 -15.51 12.88
N GLU A 696 18.06 -16.27 13.83
CA GLU A 696 17.33 -16.71 15.01
C GLU A 696 17.16 -15.60 16.07
N ASP A 697 16.05 -15.67 16.81
CA ASP A 697 15.78 -14.91 18.03
C ASP A 697 15.00 -15.78 19.04
N SER A 698 15.04 -15.41 20.31
CA SER A 698 14.39 -16.13 21.42
C SER A 698 12.94 -15.73 21.68
N THR A 699 12.51 -14.57 21.17
CA THR A 699 11.27 -13.88 21.53
C THR A 699 10.04 -14.75 21.29
N THR A 700 9.86 -15.22 20.06
CA THR A 700 8.71 -16.04 19.66
C THR A 700 8.69 -17.39 20.36
N SER A 701 9.86 -18.04 20.50
CA SER A 701 10.03 -19.30 21.24
C SER A 701 9.65 -19.17 22.71
N PHE A 702 9.85 -18.00 23.34
CA PHE A 702 9.40 -17.72 24.69
C PHE A 702 7.89 -17.49 24.77
N PHE A 703 7.33 -16.58 23.95
CA PHE A 703 5.92 -16.21 24.06
C PHE A 703 4.97 -17.31 23.57
N PHE A 704 5.19 -17.89 22.38
CA PHE A 704 4.38 -19.00 21.86
C PHE A 704 4.73 -20.35 22.48
N GLY A 705 5.90 -20.48 23.09
CA GLY A 705 6.46 -21.74 23.57
C GLY A 705 7.03 -22.59 22.42
N ASP A 706 8.09 -23.35 22.69
CA ASP A 706 8.64 -24.31 21.75
C ASP A 706 9.40 -25.48 22.40
N VAL A 707 9.52 -26.57 21.64
CA VAL A 707 10.45 -27.67 21.92
C VAL A 707 11.58 -27.56 20.89
N PHE A 708 12.83 -27.47 21.32
CA PHE A 708 13.96 -27.22 20.41
C PHE A 708 15.24 -27.94 20.86
N LYS A 709 16.19 -28.10 19.92
CA LYS A 709 17.45 -28.84 20.14
C LYS A 709 18.66 -27.95 19.86
N PRO A 710 19.05 -27.06 20.78
CA PRO A 710 19.98 -25.96 20.48
C PRO A 710 21.42 -26.40 20.16
N GLY A 711 21.74 -27.69 20.25
CA GLY A 711 23.08 -28.25 20.09
C GLY A 711 23.73 -28.57 21.43
N ALA A 712 25.06 -28.66 21.45
CA ALA A 712 25.88 -28.84 22.65
C ALA A 712 26.65 -27.55 22.98
N GLY A 713 27.40 -27.54 24.09
CA GLY A 713 28.22 -26.39 24.49
C GLY A 713 27.38 -25.22 24.98
N ASN A 714 27.79 -24.00 24.65
CA ASN A 714 27.34 -22.77 25.32
C ASN A 714 25.84 -22.53 25.11
N ARG A 715 25.32 -22.74 23.89
CA ARG A 715 23.87 -22.72 23.58
C ARG A 715 23.04 -23.63 24.50
N TRP A 716 23.51 -24.84 24.79
CA TRP A 716 22.82 -25.77 25.70
C TRP A 716 22.84 -25.28 27.15
N GLN A 717 23.95 -24.71 27.62
CA GLN A 717 23.99 -24.14 28.98
C GLN A 717 23.10 -22.90 29.10
N TRP A 718 23.09 -22.04 28.08
CA TRP A 718 22.32 -20.80 28.07
C TRP A 718 20.81 -21.04 28.05
N PHE A 719 20.28 -21.70 27.01
CA PHE A 719 18.82 -21.82 26.84
C PHE A 719 18.14 -22.77 27.84
N LYS A 720 18.91 -23.59 28.57
CA LYS A 720 18.39 -24.43 29.66
C LYS A 720 18.33 -23.68 31.00
N THR A 721 18.95 -22.50 31.11
CA THR A 721 19.08 -21.74 32.36
C THR A 721 17.70 -21.43 32.93
N ASN A 722 17.53 -21.75 34.21
CA ASN A 722 16.27 -21.65 34.94
C ASN A 722 16.53 -21.48 36.46
N GLU A 723 17.37 -20.51 36.82
CA GLU A 723 17.58 -20.11 38.21
C GLU A 723 16.32 -19.46 38.81
N GLY A 724 15.45 -18.90 37.96
CA GLY A 724 14.13 -18.40 38.34
C GLY A 724 13.13 -19.46 38.78
N ASN A 725 13.42 -20.75 38.55
CA ASN A 725 12.54 -21.89 38.83
C ASN A 725 11.17 -21.80 38.12
N ASP A 726 11.16 -21.33 36.87
CA ASP A 726 9.98 -21.32 36.01
C ASP A 726 9.56 -22.75 35.63
N PRO A 727 8.34 -23.21 35.98
CA PRO A 727 7.87 -24.56 35.66
C PRO A 727 7.62 -24.80 34.16
N LEU A 728 7.60 -23.74 33.32
CA LEU A 728 7.45 -23.84 31.87
C LEU A 728 8.79 -24.12 31.16
N ILE A 729 9.93 -23.95 31.83
CA ILE A 729 11.27 -24.19 31.26
C ILE A 729 11.80 -25.53 31.77
N THR A 730 11.83 -26.52 30.88
CA THR A 730 12.26 -27.90 31.19
C THR A 730 13.23 -28.44 30.14
N HIS A 731 13.99 -29.48 30.49
CA HIS A 731 14.95 -30.11 29.58
C HIS A 731 15.09 -31.61 29.85
N ASN A 732 15.40 -32.41 28.83
CA ASN A 732 15.62 -33.86 29.00
C ASN A 732 17.00 -34.22 29.60
N GLY A 733 17.89 -33.23 29.74
CA GLY A 733 19.23 -33.42 30.30
C GLY A 733 20.32 -33.82 29.27
N SER A 734 19.96 -34.02 28.00
CA SER A 734 20.92 -34.39 26.94
C SER A 734 20.99 -33.40 25.78
N ASP A 735 19.86 -33.06 25.16
CA ASP A 735 19.82 -32.41 23.84
C ASP A 735 18.53 -31.61 23.56
N THR A 736 17.45 -31.85 24.31
CA THR A 736 16.12 -31.27 24.05
C THR A 736 15.69 -30.36 25.20
N ILE A 737 15.31 -29.13 24.85
CA ILE A 737 14.74 -28.13 25.75
C ILE A 737 13.27 -27.93 25.39
N THR A 738 12.45 -27.56 26.36
CA THR A 738 11.04 -27.17 26.19
C THR A 738 10.78 -25.91 26.98
N TRP A 739 10.32 -24.87 26.30
CA TRP A 739 9.75 -23.66 26.87
C TRP A 739 8.24 -23.68 26.61
N GLY A 740 7.42 -23.56 27.66
CA GLY A 740 5.97 -23.37 27.53
C GLY A 740 5.60 -22.00 26.95
N SER A 741 4.32 -21.76 26.70
CA SER A 741 3.85 -20.44 26.25
C SER A 741 3.74 -19.46 27.42
N HIS A 742 4.52 -18.39 27.39
CA HIS A 742 4.56 -17.39 28.46
C HIS A 742 3.52 -16.26 28.29
N PHE A 743 2.60 -16.33 27.30
CA PHE A 743 1.51 -15.34 27.16
C PHE A 743 0.64 -15.22 28.42
N THR A 744 0.51 -16.28 29.22
CA THR A 744 -0.21 -16.22 30.51
C THR A 744 0.53 -15.33 31.52
N ALA A 745 1.86 -15.44 31.58
CA ALA A 745 2.71 -14.58 32.41
C ALA A 745 2.73 -13.14 31.88
N ALA A 746 2.73 -12.95 30.55
CA ALA A 746 2.63 -11.64 29.91
C ALA A 746 1.33 -10.92 30.30
N ARG A 747 0.16 -11.58 30.18
CA ARG A 747 -1.11 -11.02 30.66
C ARG A 747 -1.04 -10.67 32.16
N ASP A 748 -0.46 -11.53 32.98
CA ASP A 748 -0.35 -11.29 34.44
C ASP A 748 0.74 -10.27 34.81
N ALA A 749 1.49 -9.77 33.81
CA ALA A 749 2.30 -8.56 33.84
C ALA A 749 1.57 -7.31 33.29
N GLY A 750 0.30 -7.43 32.87
CA GLY A 750 -0.52 -6.34 32.33
C GLY A 750 -0.61 -6.26 30.80
N VAL A 751 -0.02 -7.21 30.07
CA VAL A 751 0.03 -7.18 28.60
C VAL A 751 -1.35 -7.45 27.99
N CYS A 752 -1.83 -6.50 27.18
CA CYS A 752 -3.05 -6.62 26.38
C CYS A 752 -2.77 -6.94 24.91
N ALA A 753 -1.59 -6.61 24.39
CA ALA A 753 -1.18 -6.99 23.03
C ALA A 753 0.35 -7.15 22.89
N ALA A 754 0.78 -7.93 21.90
CA ALA A 754 2.19 -8.05 21.51
C ALA A 754 2.35 -7.84 20.00
N LEU A 755 3.21 -6.91 19.60
CA LEU A 755 3.42 -6.46 18.23
C LEU A 755 4.78 -6.94 17.70
N PHE A 756 4.73 -7.84 16.74
CA PHE A 756 5.88 -8.60 16.27
C PHE A 756 6.45 -8.10 14.92
N GLY A 757 7.74 -8.33 14.65
CA GLY A 757 8.40 -8.03 13.39
C GLY A 757 9.87 -7.63 13.54
N ALA A 758 10.66 -7.76 12.47
CA ALA A 758 12.08 -7.38 12.41
C ALA A 758 12.30 -5.93 12.87
N GLY A 759 13.19 -5.73 13.86
CA GLY A 759 13.45 -4.43 14.49
C GLY A 759 14.40 -3.55 13.68
N VAL A 760 15.37 -2.96 14.38
CA VAL A 760 16.56 -2.34 13.77
C VAL A 760 17.61 -3.43 13.45
N GLY A 761 17.44 -4.64 13.98
CA GLY A 761 18.01 -5.86 13.40
C GLY A 761 17.17 -6.39 12.23
N LYS A 762 17.62 -7.49 11.64
CA LYS A 762 16.88 -8.27 10.65
C LYS A 762 16.74 -9.74 11.07
N ALA A 763 16.34 -10.02 12.32
CA ALA A 763 15.70 -11.31 12.54
C ALA A 763 14.41 -11.35 11.72
N THR A 764 13.92 -12.54 11.37
CA THR A 764 12.94 -12.76 10.29
C THR A 764 11.86 -11.66 10.19
N HIS A 765 11.46 -11.31 8.98
CA HIS A 765 10.36 -10.38 8.80
C HIS A 765 9.00 -11.08 9.02
N GLY A 766 8.17 -10.52 9.92
CA GLY A 766 6.79 -10.98 10.19
C GLY A 766 5.78 -10.72 9.04
N ASN A 767 6.31 -10.39 7.87
CA ASN A 767 5.72 -10.12 6.56
C ASN A 767 6.87 -10.29 5.55
N VAL A 768 6.61 -10.67 4.30
CA VAL A 768 7.71 -10.87 3.34
C VAL A 768 8.24 -9.50 2.88
N SER A 769 9.33 -8.98 3.44
CA SER A 769 9.64 -7.53 3.37
C SER A 769 10.39 -7.07 2.10
N ASP A 770 11.50 -7.71 1.70
CA ASP A 770 12.32 -7.26 0.57
C ASP A 770 11.61 -7.53 -0.76
N ILE A 771 11.17 -6.49 -1.46
CA ILE A 771 10.37 -6.55 -2.70
C ILE A 771 11.02 -7.34 -3.86
N THR A 772 12.32 -7.63 -3.79
CA THR A 772 13.08 -8.17 -4.92
C THR A 772 13.18 -9.70 -4.95
N LEU A 773 13.22 -10.37 -3.78
CA LEU A 773 13.81 -11.71 -3.70
C LEU A 773 13.03 -12.78 -2.89
N ALA A 774 12.25 -12.40 -1.87
CA ALA A 774 11.52 -13.38 -1.04
C ALA A 774 10.06 -13.62 -1.50
N THR A 775 9.59 -14.87 -1.43
CA THR A 775 8.21 -15.31 -1.74
C THR A 775 7.44 -15.88 -0.55
N LYS A 776 8.14 -16.27 0.53
CA LYS A 776 7.63 -16.69 1.83
C LYS A 776 8.36 -15.94 2.95
N PRO A 777 7.83 -15.86 4.19
CA PRO A 777 8.58 -15.30 5.32
C PRO A 777 9.83 -16.11 5.62
N GLU A 778 10.85 -15.47 6.17
CA GLU A 778 12.18 -16.05 6.39
C GLU A 778 12.30 -16.86 7.70
N ASP A 779 11.18 -17.30 8.26
CA ASP A 779 11.05 -18.33 9.33
C ASP A 779 10.22 -19.53 8.84
N ASP A 780 10.08 -19.65 7.53
CA ASP A 780 9.28 -20.68 6.87
C ASP A 780 7.83 -20.76 7.40
N HIS A 781 7.26 -19.61 7.76
CA HIS A 781 5.91 -19.40 8.29
C HIS A 781 5.72 -19.79 9.76
N TRP A 782 6.78 -20.12 10.52
CA TRP A 782 6.71 -20.58 11.91
C TRP A 782 5.88 -19.65 12.80
N PHE A 783 6.14 -18.34 12.77
CA PHE A 783 5.43 -17.32 13.53
C PHE A 783 3.93 -17.27 13.19
N PHE A 784 3.58 -17.33 11.90
CA PHE A 784 2.18 -17.35 11.47
C PHE A 784 1.47 -18.62 11.93
N VAL A 785 2.11 -19.79 11.78
CA VAL A 785 1.56 -21.09 12.20
C VAL A 785 1.34 -21.12 13.72
N LYS A 786 2.30 -20.64 14.50
CA LYS A 786 2.17 -20.54 15.97
C LYS A 786 1.13 -19.51 16.40
N THR A 787 0.97 -18.43 15.64
CA THR A 787 -0.12 -17.46 15.82
C THR A 787 -1.49 -18.08 15.53
N GLN A 788 -1.65 -18.87 14.47
CA GLN A 788 -2.92 -19.57 14.22
C GLN A 788 -3.24 -20.62 15.29
N ARG A 789 -2.23 -21.33 15.79
CA ARG A 789 -2.36 -22.26 16.92
C ARG A 789 -2.76 -21.53 18.21
N TYR A 790 -2.21 -20.35 18.48
CA TYR A 790 -2.61 -19.49 19.60
C TYR A 790 -4.09 -19.09 19.53
N TYR A 791 -4.60 -18.68 18.36
CA TYR A 791 -6.01 -18.31 18.19
C TYR A 791 -7.02 -19.46 18.38
N GLN A 792 -6.58 -20.72 18.52
CA GLN A 792 -7.47 -21.83 18.88
C GLN A 792 -7.89 -21.79 20.36
N ASN A 793 -7.05 -21.22 21.23
CA ASN A 793 -7.32 -20.99 22.65
C ASN A 793 -6.46 -19.82 23.18
N PRO A 794 -6.77 -18.57 22.77
CA PRO A 794 -5.96 -17.41 23.14
C PRO A 794 -6.10 -17.07 24.62
N VAL A 795 -5.12 -16.38 25.20
CA VAL A 795 -5.09 -16.06 26.63
C VAL A 795 -6.08 -14.92 26.94
N PRO A 796 -7.21 -15.17 27.63
CA PRO A 796 -8.23 -14.15 27.89
C PRO A 796 -7.70 -13.08 28.83
N LEU A 797 -8.09 -11.82 28.59
CA LEU A 797 -7.90 -10.72 29.54
C LEU A 797 -8.89 -10.87 30.71
N LYS A 798 -8.70 -10.07 31.76
CA LYS A 798 -9.41 -10.19 33.06
C LYS A 798 -10.36 -9.01 33.29
#